data_AF-A0A1F3SJP3-F1
#
_entry.id   AF-A0A1F3SJP3-F1
#
_cell.length_a   1.000
_cell.length_b   1.000
_cell.length_c   1.000
_cell.angle_alpha   90.00
_cell.angle_beta   90.00
_cell.angle_gamma   90.00
#
_symmetry.space_group_name_H-M   'P 1'
#
loop_
_entity.id
_entity.type
_entity.pdbx_description
1 polymer ?
#
loop_
_entity_poly.entity_id
_entity_poly.type
_entity_poly.pdbx_seq_one_letter_code
_entity_poly.pdbx_strand_id
1 'polypeptide(L)'
;MTKLSLILSILLLVSCVNKPAAPAAAATTTATTETLQDPTGATATVNSAVQITLSWTSGGGTTSGHRIAYQAGATAPATCALGTTISESAITGTSKAISGLTLGTQYSFRICAINANTPVDVSGGVTVSATTLSAPVAAPPNPTGPSATVNSTVKITLSWTSGGGTTSGYRIAYQTGALAPATCAIGTTIGESLITGTSKAITGLTSGTQYSFRVCAINANLPVDVSTGATVTATTLYSAAPNPTGFSATANSTTQITLSWSSGGGTTTDYQIAYQIGATAPELCSLGTTISEDAIAGTSKAISGLIIGTVYSFRVCAINANTPADVSSGVTVTAHTLYAAPPNPTGLSATANSTSQITLDWTSGGGTTSGHRIAYQAGATAPATCALGTTIGEGSITGTSKAISGFVGNTQYSFRVCAINSNSPADVSSGVTVTMTTTGPFISIWRTTGTSESVTLPLRDGYTYNFTVDWGDGTAAGTVTTFDDADITHVYASAGDHTITISGVVQSWYFNSTGSYLKIIEVVDLGDVGWTSLKSAFNGCANLTAFSGGATTSVTDMSQMFYGTSALTMLNLSSFNTANVTDMNSMFSGASALTTLDLSSFSTTSVTNMSGMFAGVSALAALDLSNFNTSNVTNLSWMFSGAAAFTALDLSNFNTTNVTNMSGMFDGATSLTALDLSSFVTSNVTNMGQMFSSTSALTALDLSSFNTANVTTMTGMFAGASALTGLDLSNFDTANVTSMDSLFAYTTELLTLDTTDWNLALASGSSDVFTESNPALAVTCNQGGPPASGSFFGKACQ
;
A
#
# COMPACT_ATOMS: atom_id res chain seq x y z
N MET A 1 -131.58 -16.14 -23.65
CA MET A 1 -132.28 -17.28 -23.01
C MET A 1 -132.45 -16.89 -21.54
N THR A 2 -133.60 -16.61 -20.95
CA THR A 2 -135.00 -17.00 -21.18
C THR A 2 -135.92 -15.88 -20.66
N LYS A 3 -137.14 -15.82 -21.21
CA LYS A 3 -138.19 -14.83 -21.04
C LYS A 3 -138.65 -14.58 -19.59
N LEU A 4 -138.92 -13.32 -19.25
CA LEU A 4 -140.11 -12.96 -18.48
C LEU A 4 -140.75 -11.70 -19.09
N SER A 5 -142.07 -11.74 -19.14
CA SER A 5 -143.01 -10.93 -19.92
C SER A 5 -143.22 -9.53 -19.34
N LEU A 6 -143.40 -8.51 -20.19
CA LEU A 6 -144.69 -7.80 -20.21
C LEU A 6 -144.87 -7.02 -21.53
N ILE A 7 -145.80 -7.53 -22.33
CA ILE A 7 -146.52 -6.81 -23.37
C ILE A 7 -147.58 -5.97 -22.65
N LEU A 8 -147.64 -4.65 -22.86
CA LEU A 8 -148.88 -3.99 -23.27
C LEU A 8 -148.61 -2.57 -23.78
N SER A 9 -148.89 -2.38 -25.06
CA SER A 9 -149.17 -1.11 -25.69
C SER A 9 -150.47 -0.53 -25.12
N ILE A 10 -150.45 0.69 -24.57
CA ILE A 10 -151.66 1.52 -24.47
C ILE A 10 -151.35 2.90 -25.03
N LEU A 11 -151.98 3.12 -26.17
CA LEU A 11 -152.30 4.34 -26.87
C LEU A 11 -153.39 5.10 -26.08
N LEU A 12 -153.27 6.41 -25.86
CA LEU A 12 -154.41 7.36 -25.70
C LEU A 12 -153.84 8.80 -25.70
N LEU A 13 -153.87 9.53 -26.80
CA LEU A 13 -154.93 10.48 -27.23
C LEU A 13 -155.34 11.49 -26.14
N VAL A 14 -154.75 12.70 -26.21
CA VAL A 14 -155.35 13.93 -25.66
C VAL A 14 -156.33 14.47 -26.70
N SER A 15 -157.57 14.60 -26.24
CA SER A 15 -158.75 15.11 -26.93
C SER A 15 -158.57 16.57 -27.36
N CYS A 16 -158.91 16.88 -28.60
CA CYS A 16 -159.25 18.23 -29.05
C CYS A 16 -160.68 18.25 -29.60
N VAL A 17 -161.41 19.26 -29.17
CA VAL A 17 -162.86 19.38 -29.18
C VAL A 17 -163.43 19.71 -30.56
N ASN A 18 -164.52 19.01 -30.88
CA ASN A 18 -165.62 19.27 -31.83
C ASN A 18 -165.36 19.32 -33.34
N LYS A 19 -165.92 18.26 -33.97
CA LYS A 19 -166.86 18.22 -35.11
C LYS A 19 -166.65 19.27 -36.22
N PRO A 20 -166.60 18.81 -37.47
CA PRO A 20 -167.88 18.67 -38.17
C PRO A 20 -167.95 17.32 -38.90
N ALA A 21 -168.75 17.13 -39.93
CA ALA A 21 -168.18 17.03 -41.27
C ALA A 21 -166.80 16.32 -41.32
N ALA A 22 -166.79 15.11 -41.89
CA ALA A 22 -165.70 14.14 -41.82
C ALA A 22 -165.41 13.56 -43.22
N PRO A 23 -164.15 13.20 -43.52
CA PRO A 23 -163.85 12.28 -44.62
C PRO A 23 -162.96 11.08 -44.25
N ALA A 24 -162.84 10.19 -45.24
CA ALA A 24 -162.34 8.82 -45.25
C ALA A 24 -160.81 8.65 -45.15
N ALA A 25 -160.36 7.46 -44.73
CA ALA A 25 -158.97 7.12 -44.40
C ALA A 25 -158.26 6.26 -45.46
N ALA A 26 -156.97 6.57 -45.67
CA ALA A 26 -156.09 6.07 -46.72
C ALA A 26 -154.99 5.10 -46.19
N ALA A 27 -154.40 4.36 -47.14
CA ALA A 27 -153.42 3.29 -46.96
C ALA A 27 -152.02 3.76 -46.48
N THR A 28 -151.31 2.88 -45.77
CA THR A 28 -149.96 3.10 -45.22
C THR A 28 -148.88 2.30 -45.98
N THR A 29 -147.84 3.01 -46.42
CA THR A 29 -146.57 2.49 -46.96
C THR A 29 -145.47 2.59 -45.90
N THR A 30 -144.76 1.50 -45.60
CA THR A 30 -143.58 1.49 -44.71
C THR A 30 -142.32 1.93 -45.47
N ALA A 31 -141.76 3.08 -45.10
CA ALA A 31 -140.41 3.51 -45.49
C ALA A 31 -139.42 3.12 -44.37
N THR A 32 -138.35 2.42 -44.71
CA THR A 32 -137.24 2.05 -43.83
C THR A 32 -136.35 3.26 -43.55
N THR A 33 -136.32 3.77 -42.33
CA THR A 33 -135.31 4.73 -41.84
C THR A 33 -134.00 3.99 -41.57
N GLU A 34 -132.97 4.19 -42.41
CA GLU A 34 -131.61 3.73 -42.09
C GLU A 34 -130.97 4.61 -41.01
N THR A 35 -130.45 3.98 -39.95
CA THR A 35 -129.71 4.64 -38.85
C THR A 35 -128.23 4.77 -39.20
N LEU A 36 -127.59 5.93 -38.91
CA LEU A 36 -126.13 6.09 -39.07
C LEU A 36 -125.35 5.04 -38.26
N GLN A 37 -124.31 4.46 -38.87
CA GLN A 37 -123.39 3.55 -38.19
C GLN A 37 -122.13 4.27 -37.71
N ASP A 38 -121.60 3.80 -36.58
CA ASP A 38 -120.37 4.34 -35.99
C ASP A 38 -119.14 4.01 -36.84
N PRO A 39 -118.18 4.94 -36.97
CA PRO A 39 -116.87 4.61 -37.52
C PRO A 39 -116.21 3.49 -36.71
N THR A 40 -115.41 2.66 -37.38
CA THR A 40 -114.72 1.52 -36.76
C THR A 40 -113.21 1.65 -36.94
N GLY A 41 -112.43 0.77 -36.30
CA GLY A 41 -110.99 0.64 -36.57
C GLY A 41 -110.14 1.89 -36.28
N ALA A 42 -110.54 2.74 -35.32
CA ALA A 42 -109.80 3.96 -35.02
C ALA A 42 -108.42 3.66 -34.41
N THR A 43 -107.39 4.29 -34.95
CA THR A 43 -106.00 4.22 -34.50
C THR A 43 -105.43 5.64 -34.33
N ALA A 44 -104.44 5.77 -33.43
CA ALA A 44 -103.72 7.01 -33.20
C ALA A 44 -102.21 6.76 -33.30
N THR A 45 -101.54 7.41 -34.24
CA THR A 45 -100.09 7.34 -34.45
C THR A 45 -99.43 8.60 -33.91
N VAL A 46 -98.46 8.41 -33.01
CA VAL A 46 -97.68 9.52 -32.43
C VAL A 46 -96.57 9.90 -33.40
N ASN A 47 -96.64 11.10 -33.97
CA ASN A 47 -95.67 11.57 -34.96
C ASN A 47 -94.52 12.37 -34.33
N SER A 48 -94.82 13.15 -33.28
CA SER A 48 -93.85 14.01 -32.63
C SER A 48 -94.29 14.35 -31.20
N ALA A 49 -93.53 15.22 -30.54
CA ALA A 49 -93.91 15.79 -29.25
C ALA A 49 -95.21 16.64 -29.30
N VAL A 50 -95.71 17.03 -30.48
CA VAL A 50 -96.85 17.97 -30.61
C VAL A 50 -97.92 17.57 -31.64
N GLN A 51 -97.84 16.38 -32.23
CA GLN A 51 -98.75 15.94 -33.28
C GLN A 51 -99.10 14.45 -33.18
N ILE A 52 -100.38 14.13 -33.31
CA ILE A 52 -100.92 12.77 -33.42
C ILE A 52 -101.77 12.67 -34.68
N THR A 53 -101.61 11.61 -35.47
CA THR A 53 -102.49 11.33 -36.62
C THR A 53 -103.51 10.25 -36.28
N LEU A 54 -104.78 10.55 -36.53
CA LEU A 54 -105.89 9.63 -36.36
C LEU A 54 -106.26 9.02 -37.70
N SER A 55 -106.58 7.73 -37.72
CA SER A 55 -107.10 7.03 -38.90
C SER A 55 -108.19 6.05 -38.48
N TRP A 56 -109.25 5.96 -39.26
CA TRP A 56 -110.42 5.11 -38.99
C TRP A 56 -111.03 4.54 -40.27
N THR A 57 -112.04 3.69 -40.16
CA THR A 57 -112.88 3.21 -41.26
C THR A 57 -114.31 3.72 -41.10
N SER A 58 -114.94 4.15 -42.20
CA SER A 58 -116.35 4.59 -42.19
C SER A 58 -117.27 3.43 -41.83
N GLY A 59 -118.29 3.66 -41.00
CA GLY A 59 -119.21 2.63 -40.49
C GLY A 59 -120.17 2.04 -41.52
N GLY A 60 -120.24 2.57 -42.74
CA GLY A 60 -121.26 2.23 -43.75
C GLY A 60 -122.53 3.09 -43.63
N GLY A 61 -123.40 3.03 -44.65
CA GLY A 61 -124.59 3.91 -44.79
C GLY A 61 -124.30 5.23 -45.53
N THR A 62 -125.33 6.01 -45.86
CA THR A 62 -125.18 7.33 -46.51
C THR A 62 -124.70 8.38 -45.49
N THR A 63 -123.40 8.43 -45.20
CA THR A 63 -122.79 9.49 -44.36
C THR A 63 -122.27 10.63 -45.24
N SER A 64 -122.43 11.87 -44.78
CA SER A 64 -121.90 13.06 -45.49
C SER A 64 -120.53 13.51 -44.95
N GLY A 65 -120.01 12.84 -43.91
CA GLY A 65 -118.68 13.10 -43.33
C GLY A 65 -118.54 12.61 -41.89
N HIS A 66 -117.49 13.07 -41.22
CA HIS A 66 -117.14 12.75 -39.83
C HIS A 66 -116.86 14.01 -39.02
N ARG A 67 -116.95 13.88 -37.69
CA ARG A 67 -116.53 14.90 -36.72
C ARG A 67 -115.65 14.25 -35.65
N ILE A 68 -114.66 15.00 -35.18
CA ILE A 68 -113.75 14.57 -34.12
C ILE A 68 -113.88 15.54 -32.95
N ALA A 69 -113.85 15.00 -31.73
CA ALA A 69 -113.69 15.74 -30.49
C ALA A 69 -112.54 15.12 -29.70
N TYR A 70 -111.73 15.93 -29.02
CA TYR A 70 -110.63 15.39 -28.19
C TYR A 70 -110.36 16.19 -26.93
N GLN A 71 -109.70 15.55 -25.96
CA GLN A 71 -109.26 16.22 -24.74
C GLN A 71 -107.98 15.57 -24.20
N ALA A 72 -107.23 16.34 -23.40
CA ALA A 72 -106.09 15.80 -22.67
C ALA A 72 -106.57 14.89 -21.54
N GLY A 73 -105.89 13.78 -21.31
CA GLY A 73 -106.20 12.76 -20.32
C GLY A 73 -106.73 11.44 -20.92
N ALA A 74 -107.02 10.49 -20.03
CA ALA A 74 -107.37 9.10 -20.39
C ALA A 74 -108.83 8.91 -20.82
N THR A 75 -109.71 9.89 -20.61
CA THR A 75 -111.13 9.79 -20.92
C THR A 75 -111.43 10.53 -22.22
N ALA A 76 -112.07 9.87 -23.19
CA ALA A 76 -112.52 10.53 -24.42
C ALA A 76 -113.78 11.39 -24.15
N PRO A 77 -114.03 12.47 -24.92
CA PRO A 77 -115.26 13.25 -24.82
C PRO A 77 -116.51 12.38 -24.98
N ALA A 78 -117.61 12.72 -24.32
CA ALA A 78 -118.82 11.88 -24.32
C ALA A 78 -119.58 11.90 -25.67
N THR A 79 -119.52 13.01 -26.41
CA THR A 79 -120.19 13.18 -27.72
C THR A 79 -119.30 13.98 -28.68
N CYS A 80 -119.64 13.98 -29.97
CA CYS A 80 -119.00 14.86 -30.97
C CYS A 80 -119.77 16.18 -31.19
N ALA A 81 -120.48 16.69 -30.18
CA ALA A 81 -121.24 17.94 -30.27
C ALA A 81 -120.32 19.16 -30.46
N LEU A 82 -120.88 20.26 -30.99
CA LEU A 82 -120.11 21.50 -31.19
C LEU A 82 -119.79 22.11 -29.80
N GLY A 83 -118.51 22.35 -29.50
CA GLY A 83 -118.07 22.99 -28.25
C GLY A 83 -117.31 22.11 -27.25
N THR A 84 -117.31 20.78 -27.38
CA THR A 84 -116.45 19.90 -26.56
C THR A 84 -115.07 19.73 -27.22
N THR A 85 -114.17 20.64 -26.82
CA THR A 85 -112.71 20.76 -27.09
C THR A 85 -112.21 20.27 -28.45
N ILE A 86 -112.20 21.22 -29.39
CA ILE A 86 -111.84 21.13 -30.82
C ILE A 86 -112.89 20.43 -31.67
N SER A 87 -113.86 21.21 -32.17
CA SER A 87 -114.67 20.83 -33.32
C SER A 87 -114.04 21.37 -34.60
N GLU A 88 -113.72 20.50 -35.55
CA GLU A 88 -113.54 20.92 -36.94
C GLU A 88 -114.82 20.66 -37.75
N SER A 89 -114.98 21.40 -38.85
CA SER A 89 -116.02 21.18 -39.86
C SER A 89 -116.05 19.73 -40.36
N ALA A 90 -117.13 19.34 -41.04
CA ALA A 90 -117.30 17.99 -41.59
C ALA A 90 -116.04 17.48 -42.31
N ILE A 91 -115.46 16.38 -41.81
CA ILE A 91 -114.30 15.70 -42.40
C ILE A 91 -114.82 14.66 -43.40
N THR A 92 -114.56 14.85 -44.69
CA THR A 92 -115.02 13.93 -45.74
C THR A 92 -114.14 12.69 -45.92
N GLY A 93 -112.92 12.69 -45.37
CA GLY A 93 -112.00 11.55 -45.36
C GLY A 93 -112.10 10.67 -44.09
N THR A 94 -111.23 9.65 -44.01
CA THR A 94 -111.14 8.72 -42.87
C THR A 94 -109.81 8.80 -42.10
N SER A 95 -109.10 9.93 -42.21
CA SER A 95 -107.88 10.22 -41.46
C SER A 95 -107.75 11.73 -41.22
N LYS A 96 -107.15 12.12 -40.08
CA LYS A 96 -106.88 13.51 -39.72
C LYS A 96 -105.68 13.62 -38.78
N ALA A 97 -104.72 14.49 -39.12
CA ALA A 97 -103.65 14.88 -38.22
C ALA A 97 -104.09 16.01 -37.29
N ILE A 98 -103.89 15.81 -35.98
CA ILE A 98 -104.15 16.78 -34.92
C ILE A 98 -102.81 17.34 -34.45
N SER A 99 -102.60 18.63 -34.65
CA SER A 99 -101.36 19.34 -34.30
C SER A 99 -101.59 20.32 -33.14
N GLY A 100 -100.51 20.78 -32.51
CA GLY A 100 -100.58 21.73 -31.39
C GLY A 100 -100.84 21.06 -30.03
N LEU A 101 -100.50 19.78 -29.91
CA LEU A 101 -100.62 19.02 -28.66
C LEU A 101 -99.42 19.30 -27.74
N THR A 102 -99.60 19.13 -26.43
CA THR A 102 -98.52 19.33 -25.45
C THR A 102 -97.61 18.11 -25.40
N LEU A 103 -96.29 18.31 -25.27
CA LEU A 103 -95.29 17.23 -25.16
C LEU A 103 -95.50 16.35 -23.92
N GLY A 104 -95.16 15.07 -24.03
CA GLY A 104 -95.33 14.08 -22.96
C GLY A 104 -96.76 13.90 -22.44
N THR A 105 -97.79 14.40 -23.15
CA THR A 105 -99.18 14.47 -22.66
C THR A 105 -100.05 13.45 -23.37
N GLN A 106 -100.87 12.73 -22.61
CA GLN A 106 -101.86 11.78 -23.15
C GLN A 106 -103.11 12.52 -23.63
N TYR A 107 -103.62 12.16 -24.80
CA TYR A 107 -104.87 12.65 -25.37
C TYR A 107 -105.81 11.50 -25.72
N SER A 108 -107.11 11.72 -25.54
CA SER A 108 -108.18 10.80 -25.93
C SER A 108 -109.14 11.49 -26.90
N PHE A 109 -109.49 10.78 -27.98
CA PHE A 109 -110.21 11.26 -29.16
C PHE A 109 -111.51 10.46 -29.34
N ARG A 110 -112.60 11.10 -29.76
CA ARG A 110 -113.84 10.46 -30.25
C ARG A 110 -114.14 10.88 -31.68
N ILE A 111 -114.50 9.93 -32.53
CA ILE A 111 -114.75 10.11 -33.97
C ILE A 111 -116.17 9.64 -34.28
N CYS A 112 -117.05 10.55 -34.74
CA CYS A 112 -118.45 10.26 -35.03
C CYS A 112 -118.75 10.48 -36.53
N ALA A 113 -119.66 9.69 -37.10
CA ALA A 113 -120.19 9.92 -38.45
C ALA A 113 -121.35 10.93 -38.40
N ILE A 114 -121.51 11.72 -39.46
CA ILE A 114 -122.60 12.71 -39.60
C ILE A 114 -123.32 12.59 -40.95
N ASN A 115 -124.60 12.97 -41.00
CA ASN A 115 -125.37 13.11 -42.24
C ASN A 115 -125.99 14.51 -42.35
N ALA A 116 -125.87 15.15 -43.52
CA ALA A 116 -126.18 16.57 -43.76
C ALA A 116 -127.68 16.91 -43.85
N ASN A 117 -128.56 16.00 -43.41
CA ASN A 117 -130.00 16.29 -43.30
C ASN A 117 -130.27 17.24 -42.13
N THR A 118 -131.37 17.97 -42.15
CA THR A 118 -131.80 18.83 -41.02
C THR A 118 -132.98 18.17 -40.28
N PRO A 119 -132.85 17.81 -38.99
CA PRO A 119 -131.69 17.97 -38.10
C PRO A 119 -130.51 17.03 -38.46
N VAL A 120 -129.27 17.46 -38.20
CA VAL A 120 -128.04 16.67 -38.46
C VAL A 120 -127.97 15.50 -37.50
N ASP A 121 -128.13 14.28 -38.01
CA ASP A 121 -127.92 13.06 -37.23
C ASP A 121 -126.41 12.80 -37.06
N VAL A 122 -126.02 12.46 -35.82
CA VAL A 122 -124.64 12.15 -35.41
C VAL A 122 -124.61 10.78 -34.75
N SER A 123 -123.65 9.93 -35.13
CA SER A 123 -123.46 8.60 -34.55
C SER A 123 -122.84 8.66 -33.12
N GLY A 124 -122.85 7.56 -32.37
CA GLY A 124 -122.26 7.48 -31.02
C GLY A 124 -120.72 7.62 -31.00
N GLY A 125 -120.07 7.19 -32.08
CA GLY A 125 -118.65 7.34 -32.38
C GLY A 125 -117.72 6.35 -31.68
N VAL A 126 -116.52 6.21 -32.25
CA VAL A 126 -115.42 5.36 -31.73
C VAL A 126 -114.36 6.21 -31.02
N THR A 127 -113.72 5.65 -30.00
CA THR A 127 -112.69 6.35 -29.21
C THR A 127 -111.31 5.74 -29.34
N VAL A 128 -110.26 6.57 -29.30
CA VAL A 128 -108.85 6.15 -29.29
C VAL A 128 -108.00 7.12 -28.47
N SER A 129 -106.87 6.68 -27.92
CA SER A 129 -105.97 7.53 -27.12
C SER A 129 -104.50 7.32 -27.49
N ALA A 130 -103.66 8.34 -27.32
CA ALA A 130 -102.21 8.28 -27.51
C ALA A 130 -101.47 9.38 -26.71
N THR A 131 -100.20 9.14 -26.38
CA THR A 131 -99.34 10.07 -25.62
C THR A 131 -98.22 10.61 -26.52
N THR A 132 -98.03 11.92 -26.57
CA THR A 132 -96.95 12.57 -27.34
C THR A 132 -95.56 12.26 -26.77
N LEU A 133 -94.50 12.37 -27.59
CA LEU A 133 -93.12 12.08 -27.18
C LEU A 133 -92.56 13.07 -26.13
N SER A 134 -91.63 12.60 -25.29
CA SER A 134 -90.83 13.39 -24.33
C SER A 134 -89.51 13.88 -24.94
N ALA A 135 -88.87 14.90 -24.35
CA ALA A 135 -87.59 15.46 -24.82
C ALA A 135 -86.37 14.56 -24.53
N PRO A 136 -85.33 14.51 -25.40
CA PRO A 136 -84.07 13.80 -25.14
C PRO A 136 -83.23 14.45 -24.01
N VAL A 137 -82.51 13.63 -23.23
CA VAL A 137 -81.68 14.06 -22.09
C VAL A 137 -80.26 14.45 -22.57
N ALA A 138 -79.72 15.58 -22.10
CA ALA A 138 -78.40 16.09 -22.48
C ALA A 138 -77.22 15.37 -21.78
N ALA A 139 -76.04 15.35 -22.42
CA ALA A 139 -74.78 14.85 -21.87
C ALA A 139 -74.39 15.56 -20.54
N PRO A 140 -73.65 14.89 -19.63
CA PRO A 140 -73.23 15.50 -18.37
C PRO A 140 -72.27 16.70 -18.60
N PRO A 141 -72.34 17.75 -17.76
CA PRO A 141 -71.42 18.89 -17.86
C PRO A 141 -69.95 18.49 -17.67
N ASN A 142 -69.04 19.20 -18.33
CA ASN A 142 -67.61 18.99 -18.17
C ASN A 142 -67.14 19.27 -16.72
N PRO A 143 -66.13 18.53 -16.23
CA PRO A 143 -65.42 18.92 -15.01
C PRO A 143 -64.86 20.35 -15.13
N THR A 144 -64.86 21.09 -14.04
CA THR A 144 -64.33 22.47 -13.99
C THR A 144 -63.07 22.54 -13.13
N GLY A 145 -62.18 23.48 -13.47
CA GLY A 145 -60.94 23.74 -12.73
C GLY A 145 -60.01 22.53 -12.54
N PRO A 146 -59.64 21.77 -13.61
CA PRO A 146 -58.64 20.73 -13.46
C PRO A 146 -57.29 21.35 -13.06
N SER A 147 -56.68 20.84 -12.00
CA SER A 147 -55.35 21.20 -11.53
C SER A 147 -54.47 19.96 -11.43
N ALA A 148 -53.16 20.16 -11.60
CA ALA A 148 -52.17 19.11 -11.54
C ALA A 148 -51.11 19.49 -10.50
N THR A 149 -51.05 18.74 -9.40
CA THR A 149 -50.03 18.88 -8.36
C THR A 149 -48.88 17.92 -8.66
N VAL A 150 -47.72 18.46 -8.98
CA VAL A 150 -46.49 17.65 -9.18
C VAL A 150 -45.99 17.17 -7.82
N ASN A 151 -45.95 15.85 -7.60
CA ASN A 151 -45.61 15.28 -6.29
C ASN A 151 -44.19 14.73 -6.23
N SER A 152 -43.65 14.22 -7.34
CA SER A 152 -42.28 13.70 -7.42
C SER A 152 -41.81 13.63 -8.87
N THR A 153 -40.63 13.05 -9.10
CA THR A 153 -40.09 12.76 -10.42
C THR A 153 -40.93 11.77 -11.23
N VAL A 154 -41.85 11.02 -10.59
CA VAL A 154 -42.62 9.95 -11.23
C VAL A 154 -44.12 9.97 -10.90
N LYS A 155 -44.60 11.05 -10.25
CA LYS A 155 -45.99 11.14 -9.74
C LYS A 155 -46.58 12.54 -9.88
N ILE A 156 -47.80 12.60 -10.44
CA ILE A 156 -48.64 13.81 -10.51
C ILE A 156 -50.02 13.46 -9.98
N THR A 157 -50.59 14.31 -9.12
CA THR A 157 -51.98 14.19 -8.65
C THR A 157 -52.85 15.20 -9.35
N LEU A 158 -53.86 14.70 -10.06
CA LEU A 158 -54.89 15.54 -10.66
C LEU A 158 -56.04 15.76 -9.69
N SER A 159 -56.60 16.95 -9.70
CA SER A 159 -57.83 17.30 -8.98
C SER A 159 -58.72 18.16 -9.86
N TRP A 160 -60.03 18.03 -9.73
CA TRP A 160 -61.01 18.81 -10.48
C TRP A 160 -62.26 19.03 -9.64
N THR A 161 -63.19 19.84 -10.15
CA THR A 161 -64.52 20.04 -9.56
C THR A 161 -65.57 19.39 -10.47
N SER A 162 -66.59 18.78 -9.88
CA SER A 162 -67.71 18.22 -10.64
C SER A 162 -68.45 19.33 -11.38
N GLY A 163 -68.77 19.09 -12.66
CA GLY A 163 -69.65 19.96 -13.43
C GLY A 163 -71.13 19.89 -13.01
N GLY A 164 -71.47 18.96 -12.09
CA GLY A 164 -72.84 18.72 -11.62
C GLY A 164 -73.64 17.78 -12.54
N GLY A 165 -74.97 17.85 -12.44
CA GLY A 165 -75.90 17.08 -13.27
C GLY A 165 -75.91 15.57 -12.96
N THR A 166 -76.27 14.76 -13.96
CA THR A 166 -76.41 13.29 -13.85
C THR A 166 -75.07 12.54 -13.92
N THR A 167 -73.98 13.17 -13.46
CA THR A 167 -72.63 12.59 -13.53
C THR A 167 -72.47 11.43 -12.56
N SER A 168 -72.12 10.26 -13.07
CA SER A 168 -71.88 9.03 -12.30
C SER A 168 -70.39 8.79 -12.02
N GLY A 169 -69.49 9.46 -12.75
CA GLY A 169 -68.05 9.49 -12.47
C GLY A 169 -67.22 9.94 -13.67
N TYR A 170 -65.92 9.66 -13.66
CA TYR A 170 -64.93 10.23 -14.59
C TYR A 170 -64.00 9.20 -15.22
N ARG A 171 -63.42 9.58 -16.37
CA ARG A 171 -62.27 8.91 -17.01
C ARG A 171 -61.14 9.90 -17.27
N ILE A 172 -59.91 9.40 -17.25
CA ILE A 172 -58.70 10.20 -17.49
C ILE A 172 -57.88 9.54 -18.60
N ALA A 173 -57.42 10.35 -19.55
CA ALA A 173 -56.41 9.97 -20.53
C ALA A 173 -55.25 10.96 -20.50
N TYR A 174 -54.03 10.48 -20.76
CA TYR A 174 -52.84 11.34 -20.79
C TYR A 174 -51.81 10.89 -21.82
N GLN A 175 -50.94 11.82 -22.22
CA GLN A 175 -49.78 11.59 -23.08
C GLN A 175 -48.66 12.59 -22.77
N THR A 176 -47.46 12.34 -23.27
CA THR A 176 -46.32 13.25 -23.13
C THR A 176 -46.44 14.46 -24.08
N GLY A 177 -45.82 15.58 -23.71
CA GLY A 177 -45.85 16.84 -24.46
C GLY A 177 -47.02 17.76 -24.11
N ALA A 178 -47.15 18.85 -24.86
CA ALA A 178 -48.07 19.95 -24.56
C ALA A 178 -49.52 19.74 -25.05
N LEU A 179 -49.74 18.73 -25.91
CA LEU A 179 -51.07 18.43 -26.45
C LEU A 179 -51.74 17.36 -25.61
N ALA A 180 -52.91 17.64 -25.06
CA ALA A 180 -53.74 16.62 -24.41
C ALA A 180 -54.34 15.65 -25.44
N PRO A 181 -54.63 14.40 -25.06
CA PRO A 181 -55.33 13.48 -25.95
C PRO A 181 -56.67 14.06 -26.43
N ALA A 182 -57.11 13.71 -27.64
CA ALA A 182 -58.32 14.29 -28.23
C ALA A 182 -59.60 13.90 -27.47
N THR A 183 -59.65 12.69 -26.92
CA THR A 183 -60.78 12.16 -26.13
C THR A 183 -60.25 11.34 -24.95
N CYS A 184 -61.10 11.02 -23.97
CA CYS A 184 -60.73 10.10 -22.88
C CYS A 184 -60.74 8.61 -23.29
N ALA A 185 -60.74 8.31 -24.59
CA ALA A 185 -60.63 6.97 -25.17
C ALA A 185 -59.34 6.77 -26.00
N ILE A 186 -58.54 7.84 -26.17
CA ILE A 186 -57.32 7.84 -26.98
C ILE A 186 -56.15 8.22 -26.06
N GLY A 187 -54.99 7.57 -26.22
CA GLY A 187 -53.81 7.75 -25.36
C GLY A 187 -53.75 6.74 -24.21
N THR A 188 -52.91 7.01 -23.20
CA THR A 188 -52.83 6.13 -22.02
C THR A 188 -54.01 6.44 -21.09
N THR A 189 -54.97 5.51 -21.04
CA THR A 189 -56.18 5.63 -20.21
C THR A 189 -55.97 5.05 -18.81
N ILE A 190 -56.47 5.72 -17.78
CA ILE A 190 -56.37 5.26 -16.39
C ILE A 190 -57.68 4.60 -15.95
N GLY A 191 -57.64 3.28 -15.77
CA GLY A 191 -58.72 2.46 -15.18
C GLY A 191 -59.85 2.12 -16.17
N GLU A 192 -60.17 0.83 -16.29
CA GLU A 192 -61.38 0.38 -17.01
C GLU A 192 -62.67 0.73 -16.23
N SER A 193 -62.55 0.83 -14.90
CA SER A 193 -63.63 1.22 -13.97
C SER A 193 -63.71 2.74 -13.77
N LEU A 194 -64.93 3.22 -13.55
CA LEU A 194 -65.26 4.63 -13.40
C LEU A 194 -64.64 5.26 -12.13
N ILE A 195 -64.05 6.45 -12.27
CA ILE A 195 -63.50 7.21 -11.13
C ILE A 195 -64.66 7.96 -10.46
N THR A 196 -64.99 7.63 -9.21
CA THR A 196 -66.14 8.22 -8.49
C THR A 196 -65.80 9.48 -7.69
N GLY A 197 -64.52 9.72 -7.41
CA GLY A 197 -64.03 10.94 -6.77
C GLY A 197 -63.61 12.03 -7.77
N THR A 198 -63.25 13.20 -7.25
CA THR A 198 -62.78 14.34 -8.06
C THR A 198 -61.27 14.59 -7.98
N SER A 199 -60.51 13.53 -7.66
CA SER A 199 -59.04 13.56 -7.63
C SER A 199 -58.47 12.17 -7.96
N LYS A 200 -57.31 12.13 -8.62
CA LYS A 200 -56.60 10.90 -8.94
C LYS A 200 -55.09 11.12 -9.02
N ALA A 201 -54.33 10.31 -8.28
CA ALA A 201 -52.88 10.22 -8.42
C ALA A 201 -52.48 9.33 -9.61
N ILE A 202 -51.54 9.80 -10.41
CA ILE A 202 -50.96 9.14 -11.58
C ILE A 202 -49.49 8.89 -11.26
N THR A 203 -49.11 7.62 -11.24
CA THR A 203 -47.77 7.14 -10.87
C THR A 203 -47.11 6.44 -12.06
N GLY A 204 -45.78 6.29 -12.02
CA GLY A 204 -45.01 5.65 -13.08
C GLY A 204 -44.71 6.56 -14.27
N LEU A 205 -44.73 7.88 -14.03
CA LEU A 205 -44.34 8.89 -15.01
C LEU A 205 -42.81 8.98 -15.12
N THR A 206 -42.30 9.50 -16.23
CA THR A 206 -40.86 9.73 -16.46
C THR A 206 -40.42 11.07 -15.85
N SER A 207 -39.22 11.17 -15.29
CA SER A 207 -38.66 12.40 -14.69
C SER A 207 -38.43 13.50 -15.72
N GLY A 208 -38.56 14.77 -15.30
CA GLY A 208 -38.38 15.95 -16.15
C GLY A 208 -39.30 16.01 -17.38
N THR A 209 -40.34 15.19 -17.44
CA THR A 209 -41.16 14.99 -18.64
C THR A 209 -42.48 15.73 -18.50
N GLN A 210 -42.82 16.53 -19.51
CA GLN A 210 -44.11 17.21 -19.59
C GLN A 210 -45.20 16.22 -20.01
N TYR A 211 -46.32 16.23 -19.29
CA TYR A 211 -47.52 15.46 -19.58
C TYR A 211 -48.73 16.37 -19.71
N SER A 212 -49.63 16.00 -20.63
CA SER A 212 -50.94 16.62 -20.81
C SER A 212 -52.04 15.61 -20.51
N PHE A 213 -53.02 16.02 -19.70
CA PHE A 213 -54.10 15.19 -19.16
C PHE A 213 -55.46 15.71 -19.63
N ARG A 214 -56.41 14.80 -19.91
CA ARG A 214 -57.83 15.10 -20.14
C ARG A 214 -58.70 14.33 -19.14
N VAL A 215 -59.67 15.00 -18.52
CA VAL A 215 -60.65 14.43 -17.59
C VAL A 215 -62.07 14.59 -18.16
N CYS A 216 -62.80 13.50 -18.36
CA CYS A 216 -64.16 13.49 -18.93
C CYS A 216 -65.20 12.97 -17.92
N ALA A 217 -66.39 13.57 -17.88
CA ALA A 217 -67.52 13.14 -17.04
C ALA A 217 -68.43 12.15 -17.78
N ILE A 218 -69.04 11.20 -17.07
CA ILE A 218 -69.86 10.11 -17.63
C ILE A 218 -71.16 9.97 -16.83
N ASN A 219 -72.31 9.75 -17.48
CA ASN A 219 -73.59 9.45 -16.83
C ASN A 219 -73.93 7.94 -16.88
N ALA A 220 -74.81 7.46 -15.98
CA ALA A 220 -75.20 6.04 -15.89
C ALA A 220 -76.49 5.68 -16.64
N ASN A 221 -77.09 6.60 -17.41
CA ASN A 221 -78.32 6.32 -18.17
C ASN A 221 -78.00 5.67 -19.53
N LEU A 222 -78.96 4.92 -20.11
CA LEU A 222 -78.83 4.37 -21.46
C LEU A 222 -79.52 5.27 -22.48
N PRO A 223 -78.85 5.65 -23.59
CA PRO A 223 -77.43 5.40 -23.88
C PRO A 223 -76.48 6.27 -23.02
N VAL A 224 -75.29 5.72 -22.69
CA VAL A 224 -74.25 6.41 -21.88
C VAL A 224 -73.63 7.52 -22.71
N ASP A 225 -73.66 8.75 -22.19
CA ASP A 225 -73.03 9.92 -22.81
C ASP A 225 -71.79 10.36 -22.01
N VAL A 226 -70.75 10.78 -22.75
CA VAL A 226 -69.46 11.23 -22.22
C VAL A 226 -69.24 12.69 -22.59
N SER A 227 -68.83 13.50 -21.61
CA SER A 227 -68.52 14.91 -21.82
C SER A 227 -67.25 15.09 -22.67
N THR A 228 -67.06 16.26 -23.31
CA THR A 228 -65.85 16.56 -24.11
C THR A 228 -64.56 16.61 -23.28
N GLY A 229 -64.70 16.77 -21.96
CA GLY A 229 -63.64 16.78 -20.96
C GLY A 229 -62.89 18.11 -20.85
N ALA A 230 -62.17 18.27 -19.74
CA ALA A 230 -61.29 19.39 -19.45
C ALA A 230 -59.83 18.94 -19.38
N THR A 231 -58.88 19.83 -19.71
CA THR A 231 -57.47 19.48 -19.86
C THR A 231 -56.56 20.25 -18.92
N VAL A 232 -55.42 19.66 -18.53
CA VAL A 232 -54.37 20.29 -17.73
C VAL A 232 -53.01 19.71 -18.10
N THR A 233 -51.95 20.52 -18.01
CA THR A 233 -50.57 20.11 -18.28
C THR A 233 -49.69 20.23 -17.04
N ALA A 234 -48.73 19.33 -16.87
CA ALA A 234 -47.73 19.43 -15.81
C ALA A 234 -46.44 18.68 -16.19
N THR A 235 -45.29 19.16 -15.72
CA THR A 235 -43.99 18.52 -15.89
C THR A 235 -43.57 17.89 -14.57
N THR A 236 -43.16 16.62 -14.59
CA THR A 236 -42.60 15.96 -13.40
C THR A 236 -41.29 16.63 -12.95
N LEU A 237 -40.90 16.45 -11.68
CA LEU A 237 -39.61 16.96 -11.21
C LEU A 237 -38.43 16.28 -11.94
N TYR A 238 -37.33 16.99 -12.10
CA TYR A 238 -36.07 16.42 -12.60
C TYR A 238 -35.43 15.50 -11.54
N SER A 239 -34.61 14.54 -11.99
CA SER A 239 -33.78 13.74 -11.09
C SER A 239 -32.63 14.59 -10.53
N ALA A 240 -32.33 14.41 -9.25
CA ALA A 240 -31.23 15.13 -8.61
C ALA A 240 -29.87 14.78 -9.22
N ALA A 241 -28.92 15.72 -9.22
CA ALA A 241 -27.54 15.45 -9.63
C ALA A 241 -26.89 14.40 -8.70
N PRO A 242 -26.23 13.35 -9.23
CA PRO A 242 -25.54 12.36 -8.40
C PRO A 242 -24.39 12.99 -7.60
N ASN A 243 -24.29 12.67 -6.31
CA ASN A 243 -23.19 13.13 -5.46
C ASN A 243 -21.82 12.66 -6.01
N PRO A 244 -20.77 13.48 -5.89
CA PRO A 244 -19.40 13.04 -6.17
C PRO A 244 -18.99 11.84 -5.29
N THR A 245 -18.06 11.03 -5.79
CA THR A 245 -17.52 9.86 -5.06
C THR A 245 -16.01 10.00 -4.84
N GLY A 246 -15.42 9.22 -3.92
CA GLY A 246 -13.97 9.22 -3.70
C GLY A 246 -13.39 10.57 -3.25
N PHE A 247 -14.16 11.39 -2.54
CA PHE A 247 -13.72 12.73 -2.12
C PHE A 247 -12.61 12.64 -1.08
N SER A 248 -11.46 13.22 -1.40
CA SER A 248 -10.27 13.25 -0.56
C SER A 248 -9.65 14.64 -0.51
N ALA A 249 -8.91 14.89 0.56
CA ALA A 249 -8.16 16.13 0.77
C ALA A 249 -6.74 15.80 1.21
N THR A 250 -5.75 16.35 0.51
CA THR A 250 -4.33 16.13 0.75
C THR A 250 -3.66 17.47 1.05
N ALA A 251 -3.02 17.58 2.21
CA ALA A 251 -2.23 18.77 2.57
C ALA A 251 -0.91 18.77 1.80
N ASN A 252 -0.67 19.80 1.00
CA ASN A 252 0.57 19.91 0.21
C ASN A 252 1.60 20.83 0.87
N SER A 253 1.13 21.76 1.71
CA SER A 253 1.98 22.75 2.39
C SER A 253 1.29 23.28 3.66
N THR A 254 1.95 24.22 4.33
CA THR A 254 1.40 24.96 5.47
C THR A 254 0.20 25.84 5.09
N THR A 255 -0.06 26.11 3.80
CA THR A 255 -1.12 27.03 3.37
C THR A 255 -1.97 26.50 2.20
N GLN A 256 -1.80 25.22 1.83
CA GLN A 256 -2.50 24.64 0.68
C GLN A 256 -2.97 23.20 0.92
N ILE A 257 -4.20 22.91 0.51
CA ILE A 257 -4.80 21.57 0.46
C ILE A 257 -5.33 21.30 -0.95
N THR A 258 -4.99 20.15 -1.55
CA THR A 258 -5.60 19.68 -2.79
C THR A 258 -6.78 18.78 -2.50
N LEU A 259 -7.92 19.13 -3.07
CA LEU A 259 -9.14 18.35 -3.08
C LEU A 259 -9.22 17.52 -4.35
N SER A 260 -9.64 16.26 -4.24
CA SER A 260 -9.84 15.37 -5.38
C SER A 260 -11.10 14.53 -5.20
N TRP A 261 -11.83 14.27 -6.28
CA TRP A 261 -13.04 13.44 -6.27
C TRP A 261 -13.19 12.70 -7.61
N SER A 262 -14.26 11.93 -7.74
CA SER A 262 -14.71 11.29 -8.97
C SER A 262 -16.16 11.69 -9.26
N SER A 263 -16.52 11.77 -10.54
CA SER A 263 -17.90 12.07 -10.93
C SER A 263 -18.85 10.98 -10.45
N GLY A 264 -20.02 11.37 -9.93
CA GLY A 264 -21.12 10.44 -9.65
C GLY A 264 -21.86 9.94 -10.90
N GLY A 265 -21.47 10.42 -12.09
CA GLY A 265 -22.11 10.10 -13.37
C GLY A 265 -23.38 10.93 -13.64
N GLY A 266 -24.17 10.50 -14.62
CA GLY A 266 -25.46 11.11 -14.96
C GLY A 266 -25.35 12.44 -15.70
N THR A 267 -26.21 13.41 -15.34
CA THR A 267 -26.34 14.73 -15.97
C THR A 267 -25.45 15.81 -15.34
N THR A 268 -24.45 15.42 -14.55
CA THR A 268 -23.53 16.35 -13.88
C THR A 268 -22.66 17.07 -14.90
N THR A 269 -22.68 18.39 -14.88
CA THR A 269 -21.90 19.25 -15.77
C THR A 269 -20.77 19.97 -15.06
N ASP A 270 -20.92 20.29 -13.77
CA ASP A 270 -19.94 21.05 -12.99
C ASP A 270 -20.01 20.71 -11.50
N TYR A 271 -19.08 21.26 -10.71
CA TYR A 271 -19.04 21.13 -9.25
C TYR A 271 -18.97 22.49 -8.55
N GLN A 272 -19.48 22.54 -7.32
CA GLN A 272 -19.28 23.64 -6.37
C GLN A 272 -18.60 23.11 -5.11
N ILE A 273 -17.73 23.90 -4.52
CA ILE A 273 -17.03 23.59 -3.27
C ILE A 273 -17.40 24.64 -2.23
N ALA A 274 -17.52 24.24 -0.97
CA ALA A 274 -17.54 25.15 0.16
C ALA A 274 -16.63 24.62 1.25
N TYR A 275 -16.01 25.50 2.01
CA TYR A 275 -15.20 25.10 3.16
C TYR A 275 -15.26 26.12 4.29
N GLN A 276 -14.96 25.65 5.50
CA GLN A 276 -14.85 26.47 6.70
C GLN A 276 -13.81 25.90 7.66
N ILE A 277 -13.35 26.73 8.60
CA ILE A 277 -12.42 26.32 9.67
C ILE A 277 -13.17 25.43 10.67
N GLY A 278 -12.50 24.39 11.16
CA GLY A 278 -13.01 23.43 12.13
C GLY A 278 -13.38 22.08 11.53
N ALA A 279 -13.88 21.18 12.37
CA ALA A 279 -14.20 19.79 12.00
C ALA A 279 -15.63 19.60 11.45
N THR A 280 -16.43 20.66 11.41
CA THR A 280 -17.78 20.64 10.88
C THR A 280 -17.76 21.20 9.47
N ALA A 281 -18.20 20.42 8.48
CA ALA A 281 -18.37 20.90 7.12
C ALA A 281 -19.54 21.88 7.00
N PRO A 282 -19.52 22.81 6.05
CA PRO A 282 -20.65 23.68 5.81
C PRO A 282 -21.90 22.86 5.44
N GLU A 283 -23.10 23.34 5.78
CA GLU A 283 -24.35 22.60 5.55
C GLU A 283 -24.68 22.47 4.06
N LEU A 284 -24.41 23.52 3.29
CA LEU A 284 -24.66 23.61 1.84
C LEU A 284 -23.41 24.13 1.12
N CYS A 285 -23.25 23.79 -0.16
CA CYS A 285 -22.18 24.39 -0.98
C CYS A 285 -22.36 25.88 -1.25
N SER A 286 -23.55 26.43 -0.99
CA SER A 286 -23.88 27.86 -1.10
C SER A 286 -23.65 28.65 0.20
N LEU A 287 -23.27 27.98 1.29
CA LEU A 287 -23.09 28.59 2.62
C LEU A 287 -21.69 28.22 3.13
N GLY A 288 -20.67 29.04 2.83
CA GLY A 288 -19.27 28.82 3.24
C GLY A 288 -18.40 30.05 2.95
N THR A 289 -17.24 30.16 3.59
CA THR A 289 -16.60 31.47 3.81
C THR A 289 -15.56 31.91 2.78
N THR A 290 -15.22 31.20 1.69
CA THR A 290 -14.18 31.75 0.80
C THR A 290 -14.07 31.32 -0.67
N ILE A 291 -14.69 30.26 -1.17
CA ILE A 291 -14.73 30.01 -2.62
C ILE A 291 -16.05 29.33 -2.98
N SER A 292 -17.08 30.07 -3.37
CA SER A 292 -18.10 29.54 -4.28
C SER A 292 -17.70 29.98 -5.69
N GLU A 293 -16.85 29.18 -6.35
CA GLU A 293 -16.79 29.28 -7.80
C GLU A 293 -18.09 28.67 -8.31
N ASP A 294 -18.89 29.46 -9.05
CA ASP A 294 -20.23 29.04 -9.49
C ASP A 294 -20.19 27.71 -10.26
N ALA A 295 -19.05 27.37 -10.86
CA ALA A 295 -18.76 26.09 -11.49
C ALA A 295 -17.24 25.77 -11.52
N ILE A 296 -16.85 24.57 -11.09
CA ILE A 296 -15.51 24.00 -11.22
C ILE A 296 -15.55 22.89 -12.27
N ALA A 297 -14.87 23.11 -13.39
CA ALA A 297 -14.67 22.08 -14.41
C ALA A 297 -13.60 21.07 -13.97
N GLY A 298 -13.92 19.77 -14.02
CA GLY A 298 -13.02 18.68 -13.65
C GLY A 298 -13.24 18.14 -12.24
N THR A 299 -12.33 17.29 -11.76
CA THR A 299 -12.51 16.53 -10.50
C THR A 299 -11.40 16.72 -9.46
N SER A 300 -10.72 17.88 -9.51
CA SER A 300 -9.67 18.26 -8.57
C SER A 300 -9.57 19.79 -8.44
N LYS A 301 -9.26 20.28 -7.23
CA LYS A 301 -9.02 21.72 -6.97
C LYS A 301 -8.00 21.89 -5.83
N ALA A 302 -6.96 22.68 -6.07
CA ALA A 302 -6.05 23.15 -5.02
C ALA A 302 -6.60 24.42 -4.35
N ILE A 303 -6.71 24.40 -3.03
CA ILE A 303 -7.14 25.54 -2.20
C ILE A 303 -5.91 26.13 -1.51
N SER A 304 -5.56 27.36 -1.87
CA SER A 304 -4.39 28.09 -1.33
C SER A 304 -4.82 29.19 -0.35
N GLY A 305 -3.85 29.73 0.41
CA GLY A 305 -4.09 30.83 1.36
C GLY A 305 -4.78 30.38 2.65
N LEU A 306 -4.74 29.08 2.94
CA LEU A 306 -5.23 28.50 4.19
C LEU A 306 -4.31 28.85 5.36
N ILE A 307 -4.86 28.90 6.56
CA ILE A 307 -4.10 29.20 7.77
C ILE A 307 -3.25 27.99 8.16
N ILE A 308 -2.01 28.23 8.55
CA ILE A 308 -1.06 27.19 8.99
C ILE A 308 -1.59 26.41 10.19
N GLY A 309 -1.35 25.09 10.17
CA GLY A 309 -1.75 24.20 11.25
C GLY A 309 -3.22 24.35 11.65
N THR A 310 -4.14 24.46 10.69
CA THR A 310 -5.57 24.67 10.95
C THR A 310 -6.42 23.57 10.30
N VAL A 311 -7.42 23.07 11.03
CA VAL A 311 -8.42 22.12 10.52
C VAL A 311 -9.38 22.85 9.60
N TYR A 312 -9.60 22.31 8.41
CA TYR A 312 -10.66 22.73 7.50
C TYR A 312 -11.59 21.55 7.19
N SER A 313 -12.87 21.86 7.07
CA SER A 313 -13.88 20.94 6.55
C SER A 313 -14.39 21.44 5.21
N PHE A 314 -14.42 20.55 4.24
CA PHE A 314 -14.78 20.83 2.86
C PHE A 314 -16.06 20.07 2.49
N ARG A 315 -16.89 20.65 1.62
CA ARG A 315 -18.01 20.00 0.94
C ARG A 315 -17.85 20.21 -0.57
N VAL A 316 -18.08 19.17 -1.36
CA VAL A 316 -18.18 19.26 -2.83
C VAL A 316 -19.56 18.77 -3.29
N CYS A 317 -20.24 19.58 -4.11
CA CYS A 317 -21.57 19.32 -4.66
C CYS A 317 -21.50 19.24 -6.19
N ALA A 318 -22.25 18.33 -6.80
CA ALA A 318 -22.44 18.23 -8.24
C ALA A 318 -23.59 19.14 -8.70
N ILE A 319 -23.42 19.77 -9.86
CA ILE A 319 -24.41 20.61 -10.55
C ILE A 319 -24.81 19.92 -11.85
N ASN A 320 -26.10 19.90 -12.18
CA ASN A 320 -26.59 19.48 -13.51
C ASN A 320 -27.09 20.65 -14.36
N ALA A 321 -27.17 20.43 -15.68
CA ALA A 321 -27.63 21.44 -16.65
C ALA A 321 -29.16 21.59 -16.73
N ASN A 322 -29.92 21.24 -15.70
CA ASN A 322 -31.37 21.43 -15.69
C ASN A 322 -31.72 22.93 -15.60
N THR A 323 -32.97 23.29 -15.93
CA THR A 323 -33.49 24.66 -15.75
C THR A 323 -34.72 24.65 -14.86
N PRO A 324 -34.63 25.10 -13.58
CA PRO A 324 -33.43 25.57 -12.88
C PRO A 324 -32.38 24.47 -12.66
N ALA A 325 -31.11 24.85 -12.56
CA ALA A 325 -30.02 23.91 -12.27
C ALA A 325 -30.20 23.33 -10.88
N ASP A 326 -30.02 22.02 -10.75
CA ASP A 326 -30.14 21.34 -9.46
C ASP A 326 -28.76 20.98 -8.91
N VAL A 327 -28.61 21.16 -7.59
CA VAL A 327 -27.35 20.97 -6.86
C VAL A 327 -27.51 19.80 -5.89
N SER A 328 -26.64 18.81 -6.00
CA SER A 328 -26.63 17.65 -5.10
C SER A 328 -26.38 18.05 -3.64
N SER A 329 -26.73 17.19 -2.68
CA SER A 329 -26.41 17.41 -1.24
C SER A 329 -24.91 17.52 -0.94
N GLY A 330 -24.07 16.97 -1.83
CA GLY A 330 -22.62 16.96 -1.73
C GLY A 330 -22.04 15.95 -0.75
N VAL A 331 -20.72 15.79 -0.80
CA VAL A 331 -19.91 14.94 0.09
C VAL A 331 -18.87 15.78 0.81
N THR A 332 -18.46 15.35 2.00
CA THR A 332 -17.62 16.13 2.91
C THR A 332 -16.32 15.43 3.26
N VAL A 333 -15.26 16.20 3.50
CA VAL A 333 -13.98 15.70 4.02
C VAL A 333 -13.36 16.73 4.95
N THR A 334 -12.62 16.28 5.96
CA THR A 334 -11.79 17.13 6.82
C THR A 334 -10.33 16.93 6.48
N ALA A 335 -9.56 18.02 6.49
CA ALA A 335 -8.11 17.97 6.39
C ALA A 335 -7.49 19.14 7.16
N HIS A 336 -6.25 18.95 7.57
CA HIS A 336 -5.48 19.95 8.28
C HIS A 336 -4.33 20.44 7.39
N THR A 337 -4.04 21.73 7.38
CA THR A 337 -2.79 22.22 6.76
C THR A 337 -1.58 21.71 7.54
N LEU A 338 -0.42 21.60 6.89
CA LEU A 338 0.81 21.20 7.60
C LEU A 338 1.19 22.24 8.66
N TYR A 339 1.88 21.84 9.72
CA TYR A 339 2.45 22.78 10.69
C TYR A 339 3.76 23.37 10.14
N ALA A 340 4.25 24.45 10.74
CA ALA A 340 5.61 24.90 10.47
C ALA A 340 6.59 23.83 10.96
N ALA A 341 7.57 23.48 10.13
CA ALA A 341 8.65 22.60 10.56
C ALA A 341 9.35 23.21 11.79
N PRO A 342 9.77 22.39 12.78
CA PRO A 342 10.52 22.90 13.92
C PRO A 342 11.84 23.53 13.47
N PRO A 343 12.39 24.48 14.26
CA PRO A 343 13.73 25.00 14.01
C PRO A 343 14.77 23.86 13.99
N ASN A 344 15.77 23.96 13.10
CA ASN A 344 16.84 22.98 13.04
C ASN A 344 17.60 22.92 14.37
N PRO A 345 18.01 21.71 14.82
CA PRO A 345 19.03 21.60 15.86
C PRO A 345 20.32 22.32 15.44
N THR A 346 21.07 22.83 16.41
CA THR A 346 22.34 23.54 16.21
C THR A 346 23.46 22.89 17.02
N GLY A 347 24.71 23.23 16.72
CA GLY A 347 25.87 22.74 17.48
C GLY A 347 26.00 21.22 17.48
N LEU A 348 25.62 20.53 16.39
CA LEU A 348 25.79 19.09 16.28
C LEU A 348 27.28 18.74 16.26
N SER A 349 27.71 17.98 17.26
CA SER A 349 29.03 17.37 17.36
C SER A 349 28.93 15.86 17.42
N ALA A 350 30.00 15.19 17.00
CA ALA A 350 30.14 13.75 17.08
C ALA A 350 31.44 13.40 17.80
N THR A 351 31.37 12.43 18.72
CA THR A 351 32.51 11.91 19.48
C THR A 351 32.57 10.41 19.26
N ALA A 352 33.68 9.90 18.73
CA ALA A 352 33.93 8.46 18.64
C ALA A 352 34.40 7.99 20.02
N ASN A 353 33.56 7.19 20.69
CA ASN A 353 33.90 6.65 22.01
C ASN A 353 34.70 5.34 21.87
N SER A 354 34.54 4.66 20.74
CA SER A 354 35.27 3.45 20.38
C SER A 354 35.21 3.23 18.87
N THR A 355 35.83 2.15 18.40
CA THR A 355 35.76 1.68 17.01
C THR A 355 34.35 1.30 16.56
N SER A 356 33.38 1.15 17.47
CA SER A 356 32.01 0.73 17.14
C SER A 356 30.92 1.62 17.73
N GLN A 357 31.29 2.71 18.41
CA GLN A 357 30.32 3.59 19.08
C GLN A 357 30.65 5.07 18.86
N ILE A 358 29.63 5.84 18.46
CA ILE A 358 29.68 7.31 18.33
C ILE A 358 28.58 7.91 19.20
N THR A 359 28.92 8.92 20.00
CA THR A 359 27.94 9.82 20.64
C THR A 359 27.73 11.05 19.77
N LEU A 360 26.48 11.38 19.49
CA LEU A 360 26.08 12.65 18.90
C LEU A 360 25.52 13.55 20.00
N ASP A 361 25.97 14.79 20.04
CA ASP A 361 25.45 15.83 20.92
C ASP A 361 25.00 17.02 20.08
N TRP A 362 23.89 17.65 20.44
CA TRP A 362 23.38 18.82 19.75
C TRP A 362 22.66 19.76 20.72
N THR A 363 22.26 20.93 20.23
CA THR A 363 21.39 21.86 20.93
C THR A 363 20.04 21.89 20.21
N SER A 364 18.93 21.86 20.98
CA SER A 364 17.59 22.01 20.40
C SER A 364 17.45 23.40 19.76
N GLY A 365 16.87 23.46 18.56
CA GLY A 365 16.55 24.73 17.90
C GLY A 365 15.43 25.53 18.58
N GLY A 366 14.79 24.97 19.61
CA GLY A 366 13.66 25.58 20.33
C GLY A 366 12.30 25.24 19.72
N GLY A 367 11.26 26.00 20.09
CA GLY A 367 9.89 25.79 19.63
C GLY A 367 9.18 24.56 20.23
N THR A 368 8.03 24.19 19.66
CA THR A 368 7.22 23.02 20.09
C THR A 368 7.75 21.71 19.53
N THR A 369 9.05 21.44 19.72
CA THR A 369 9.72 20.21 19.26
C THR A 369 9.37 19.05 20.22
N SER A 370 8.89 17.94 19.69
CA SER A 370 8.56 16.71 20.46
C SER A 370 9.72 15.73 20.57
N GLY A 371 10.75 15.88 19.75
CA GLY A 371 11.96 15.06 19.78
C GLY A 371 12.84 15.23 18.54
N HIS A 372 13.70 14.25 18.30
CA HIS A 372 14.64 14.23 17.19
C HIS A 372 14.66 12.88 16.46
N ARG A 373 15.03 12.92 15.17
CA ARG A 373 15.34 11.76 14.32
C ARG A 373 16.80 11.86 13.88
N ILE A 374 17.48 10.72 13.84
CA ILE A 374 18.85 10.64 13.33
C ILE A 374 18.84 9.76 12.09
N ALA A 375 19.52 10.19 11.04
CA ALA A 375 19.83 9.37 9.88
C ALA A 375 21.33 9.38 9.63
N TYR A 376 21.90 8.23 9.26
CA TYR A 376 23.32 8.14 8.98
C TYR A 376 23.63 7.13 7.87
N GLN A 377 24.81 7.28 7.28
CA GLN A 377 25.38 6.35 6.30
C GLN A 377 26.90 6.42 6.31
N ALA A 378 27.57 5.39 5.80
CA ALA A 378 29.02 5.39 5.61
C ALA A 378 29.43 6.36 4.49
N GLY A 379 30.62 6.97 4.61
CA GLY A 379 31.21 7.95 3.71
C GLY A 379 31.04 9.41 4.17
N ALA A 380 31.53 10.32 3.34
CA ALA A 380 31.61 11.77 3.62
C ALA A 380 30.31 12.56 3.38
N THR A 381 29.30 11.91 2.79
CA THR A 381 28.04 12.58 2.44
C THR A 381 26.95 12.15 3.42
N ALA A 382 26.34 13.10 4.12
CA ALA A 382 25.19 12.82 4.98
C ALA A 382 23.94 12.46 4.15
N PRO A 383 23.00 11.65 4.67
CA PRO A 383 21.73 11.41 4.00
C PRO A 383 21.01 12.72 3.67
N ALA A 384 20.27 12.77 2.55
CA ALA A 384 19.61 14.00 2.11
C ALA A 384 18.49 14.45 3.06
N THR A 385 17.80 13.50 3.70
CA THR A 385 16.74 13.73 4.68
C THR A 385 16.85 12.73 5.84
N CYS A 386 16.19 13.00 6.97
CA CYS A 386 16.11 12.03 8.08
C CYS A 386 15.16 10.85 7.82
N ALA A 387 14.76 10.63 6.56
CA ALA A 387 13.97 9.48 6.10
C ALA A 387 14.76 8.55 5.15
N LEU A 388 16.02 8.88 4.86
CA LEU A 388 16.89 8.11 3.97
C LEU A 388 18.14 7.65 4.71
N GLY A 389 18.72 6.52 4.30
CA GLY A 389 19.83 5.87 4.99
C GLY A 389 19.37 5.01 6.17
N THR A 390 20.26 4.78 7.13
CA THR A 390 19.90 4.07 8.38
C THR A 390 19.32 5.08 9.37
N THR A 391 18.07 4.88 9.75
CA THR A 391 17.33 5.82 10.62
C THR A 391 17.21 5.30 12.05
N ILE A 392 17.43 6.16 13.03
CA ILE A 392 17.24 5.88 14.46
C ILE A 392 16.13 6.78 15.02
N GLY A 393 15.22 6.16 15.76
CA GLY A 393 14.23 6.84 16.59
C GLY A 393 13.11 7.48 15.77
N GLU A 394 12.27 6.66 15.14
CA GLU A 394 10.97 7.12 14.64
C GLU A 394 10.07 7.55 15.83
N GLY A 395 10.27 8.79 16.29
CA GLY A 395 9.42 9.46 17.30
C GLY A 395 9.94 9.54 18.75
N SER A 396 11.17 9.13 19.07
CA SER A 396 11.51 8.80 20.48
C SER A 396 12.80 9.39 21.08
N ILE A 397 13.53 10.28 20.39
CA ILE A 397 14.72 10.93 20.98
C ILE A 397 14.32 12.28 21.59
N THR A 398 13.97 12.27 22.88
CA THR A 398 13.55 13.46 23.62
C THR A 398 14.71 14.29 24.18
N GLY A 399 15.90 13.69 24.32
CA GLY A 399 17.13 14.38 24.71
C GLY A 399 17.85 15.05 23.54
N THR A 400 18.95 15.73 23.85
CA THR A 400 19.85 16.38 22.87
C THR A 400 21.21 15.67 22.75
N SER A 401 21.25 14.40 23.14
CA SER A 401 22.42 13.53 23.06
C SER A 401 21.98 12.10 22.75
N LYS A 402 22.75 11.38 21.94
CA LYS A 402 22.51 9.96 21.62
C LYS A 402 23.80 9.22 21.28
N ALA A 403 24.13 8.22 22.09
CA ALA A 403 25.10 7.18 21.75
C ALA A 403 24.47 6.16 20.79
N ILE A 404 25.22 5.84 19.73
CA ILE A 404 24.86 4.87 18.69
C ILE A 404 25.99 3.84 18.62
N SER A 405 25.66 2.55 18.64
CA SER A 405 26.61 1.44 18.56
C SER A 405 26.44 0.64 17.28
N GLY A 406 27.40 -0.26 16.99
CA GLY A 406 27.36 -1.16 15.85
C GLY A 406 28.01 -0.61 14.58
N PHE A 407 28.85 0.42 14.71
CA PHE A 407 29.64 0.93 13.60
C PHE A 407 30.82 0.01 13.27
N VAL A 408 31.26 0.06 12.02
CA VAL A 408 32.48 -0.60 11.55
C VAL A 408 33.66 0.33 11.82
N GLY A 409 34.73 -0.18 12.46
CA GLY A 409 35.96 0.57 12.72
C GLY A 409 36.58 1.17 11.45
N ASN A 410 37.35 2.25 11.61
CA ASN A 410 37.96 3.02 10.52
C ASN A 410 37.00 3.42 9.37
N THR A 411 35.70 3.48 9.63
CA THR A 411 34.72 3.91 8.65
C THR A 411 34.27 5.32 8.99
N GLN A 412 34.43 6.23 8.04
CA GLN A 412 33.82 7.55 8.16
C GLN A 412 32.31 7.39 8.01
N TYR A 413 31.56 7.97 8.94
CA TYR A 413 30.10 8.05 8.89
C TYR A 413 29.68 9.51 8.84
N SER A 414 28.61 9.77 8.08
CA SER A 414 27.96 11.08 8.04
C SER A 414 26.57 10.99 8.64
N PHE A 415 26.26 11.91 9.54
CA PHE A 415 25.04 11.96 10.31
C PHE A 415 24.21 13.17 9.93
N ARG A 416 22.88 13.03 10.01
CA ARG A 416 21.91 14.13 10.00
C ARG A 416 20.99 13.98 11.21
N VAL A 417 20.82 15.06 11.98
CA VAL A 417 19.87 15.14 13.09
C VAL A 417 18.78 16.15 12.76
N CYS A 418 17.52 15.70 12.77
CA CYS A 418 16.36 16.53 12.49
C CYS A 418 15.44 16.63 13.71
N ALA A 419 14.92 17.81 14.01
CA ALA A 419 13.82 18.02 14.95
C ALA A 419 12.47 17.57 14.35
N ILE A 420 11.57 17.08 15.22
CA ILE A 420 10.20 16.67 14.90
C ILE A 420 9.18 17.35 15.82
N ASN A 421 7.97 17.62 15.32
CA ASN A 421 6.85 18.15 16.10
C ASN A 421 5.88 17.03 16.55
N SER A 422 5.13 17.26 17.64
CA SER A 422 4.15 16.29 18.20
C SER A 422 2.91 16.10 17.35
N ASN A 423 2.63 17.03 16.43
CA ASN A 423 1.31 17.16 15.82
C ASN A 423 1.18 16.40 14.49
N SER A 424 2.29 15.99 13.86
CA SER A 424 2.31 15.10 12.70
C SER A 424 3.72 14.53 12.45
N PRO A 425 3.88 13.24 12.11
CA PRO A 425 5.17 12.64 11.70
C PRO A 425 5.79 13.27 10.44
N ALA A 426 5.02 14.05 9.67
CA ALA A 426 5.45 14.65 8.40
C ALA A 426 6.21 15.98 8.56
N ASP A 427 6.14 16.62 9.73
CA ASP A 427 6.73 17.95 9.95
C ASP A 427 8.14 17.82 10.54
N VAL A 428 9.10 17.49 9.69
CA VAL A 428 10.52 17.27 10.03
C VAL A 428 11.37 18.45 9.56
N SER A 429 12.22 19.00 10.43
CA SER A 429 13.19 20.03 10.04
C SER A 429 14.20 19.51 8.99
N SER A 430 14.91 20.38 8.28
CA SER A 430 15.95 19.95 7.32
C SER A 430 17.13 19.24 8.00
N GLY A 431 17.34 19.52 9.28
CA GLY A 431 18.38 18.94 10.12
C GLY A 431 19.76 19.54 9.90
N VAL A 432 20.67 19.24 10.82
CA VAL A 432 22.10 19.59 10.82
C VAL A 432 22.94 18.33 10.63
N THR A 433 24.12 18.46 10.03
CA THR A 433 24.97 17.32 9.66
C THR A 433 26.37 17.39 10.27
N VAL A 434 26.96 16.23 10.52
CA VAL A 434 28.35 16.08 10.98
C VAL A 434 28.95 14.80 10.41
N THR A 435 30.26 14.75 10.23
CA THR A 435 31.01 13.54 9.85
C THR A 435 31.90 13.09 11.00
N MET A 436 32.03 11.78 11.20
CA MET A 436 32.94 11.22 12.20
C MET A 436 33.53 9.90 11.71
N THR A 437 34.82 9.70 11.95
CA THR A 437 35.46 8.39 11.77
C THR A 437 35.53 7.70 13.12
N THR A 438 35.13 6.44 13.18
CA THR A 438 35.25 5.62 14.39
C THR A 438 36.71 5.26 14.64
N THR A 439 37.42 6.07 15.43
CA THR A 439 38.76 5.76 15.94
C THR A 439 38.65 5.26 17.39
N GLY A 440 39.54 4.36 17.79
CA GLY A 440 39.66 3.90 19.18
C GLY A 440 41.01 4.33 19.77
N PRO A 441 41.08 4.78 21.03
CA PRO A 441 42.35 5.15 21.63
C PRO A 441 43.27 3.93 21.81
N PHE A 442 44.58 4.15 21.76
CA PHE A 442 45.57 3.17 22.20
C PHE A 442 45.69 3.26 23.73
N ILE A 443 45.42 2.16 24.44
CA ILE A 443 45.41 2.08 25.90
C ILE A 443 46.46 1.07 26.36
N SER A 444 47.35 1.52 27.24
CA SER A 444 48.44 0.70 27.78
C SER A 444 48.69 0.99 29.26
N ILE A 445 49.28 0.03 29.97
CA ILE A 445 49.65 0.17 31.38
C ILE A 445 51.17 0.13 31.50
N TRP A 446 51.72 1.08 32.25
CA TRP A 446 53.14 1.28 32.43
C TRP A 446 53.52 1.35 33.89
N ARG A 447 54.60 0.66 34.28
CA ARG A 447 55.10 0.60 35.64
C ARG A 447 56.31 1.50 35.86
N THR A 448 56.26 2.28 36.93
CA THR A 448 57.39 3.00 37.50
C THR A 448 57.69 2.44 38.89
N THR A 449 58.97 2.24 39.22
CA THR A 449 59.37 1.57 40.48
C THR A 449 59.92 2.50 41.54
N GLY A 450 60.43 3.66 41.14
CA GLY A 450 60.92 4.73 41.99
C GLY A 450 60.15 6.04 41.80
N THR A 451 60.55 7.04 42.57
CA THR A 451 60.04 8.40 42.44
C THR A 451 60.78 9.14 41.32
N SER A 452 60.10 10.07 40.65
CA SER A 452 60.67 10.88 39.55
C SER A 452 61.21 10.06 38.38
N GLU A 453 60.64 8.87 38.15
CA GLU A 453 60.93 8.08 36.97
C GLU A 453 60.17 8.61 35.76
N SER A 454 60.82 8.61 34.60
CA SER A 454 60.18 9.01 33.34
C SER A 454 59.67 7.83 32.51
N VAL A 455 58.62 8.06 31.73
CA VAL A 455 58.19 7.22 30.62
C VAL A 455 58.33 8.03 29.34
N THR A 456 58.91 7.43 28.31
CA THR A 456 59.06 8.03 26.97
C THR A 456 58.41 7.14 25.93
N LEU A 457 57.50 7.70 25.12
CA LEU A 457 56.82 6.99 24.04
C LEU A 457 57.81 6.67 22.90
N PRO A 458 57.81 5.44 22.32
CA PRO A 458 58.81 4.99 21.35
C PRO A 458 58.42 5.36 19.91
N LEU A 459 58.47 6.65 19.58
CA LEU A 459 58.20 7.15 18.24
C LEU A 459 59.48 7.12 17.38
N ARG A 460 59.34 7.13 16.05
CA ARG A 460 60.48 7.17 15.11
C ARG A 460 60.21 8.08 13.92
N ASP A 461 61.28 8.60 13.34
CA ASP A 461 61.22 9.46 12.15
C ASP A 461 60.60 8.72 10.93
N GLY A 462 60.04 9.50 10.00
CA GLY A 462 59.42 9.00 8.76
C GLY A 462 57.94 8.61 8.88
N TYR A 463 57.28 8.93 9.99
CA TYR A 463 55.87 8.61 10.25
C TYR A 463 55.08 9.85 10.70
N THR A 464 53.76 9.82 10.50
CA THR A 464 52.86 10.91 10.89
C THR A 464 52.39 10.72 12.32
N TYR A 465 52.50 11.80 13.10
CA TYR A 465 52.02 11.88 14.47
C TYR A 465 51.11 13.09 14.61
N ASN A 466 49.94 12.90 15.20
CA ASN A 466 49.03 13.98 15.59
C ASN A 466 48.06 13.41 16.62
N PHE A 467 48.49 13.37 17.88
CA PHE A 467 47.73 12.74 18.94
C PHE A 467 47.86 13.48 20.27
N THR A 468 46.88 13.25 21.13
CA THR A 468 46.94 13.66 22.53
C THR A 468 47.25 12.46 23.42
N VAL A 469 48.05 12.66 24.45
CA VAL A 469 48.39 11.64 25.44
C VAL A 469 47.88 12.05 26.82
N ASP A 470 47.03 11.20 27.41
CA ASP A 470 46.70 11.23 28.82
C ASP A 470 47.62 10.26 29.57
N TRP A 471 48.41 10.80 30.49
CA TRP A 471 49.41 10.06 31.27
C TRP A 471 48.82 9.31 32.47
N GLY A 472 47.53 9.48 32.77
CA GLY A 472 46.83 8.70 33.79
C GLY A 472 47.10 9.12 35.24
N ASP A 473 47.79 10.23 35.47
CA ASP A 473 48.09 10.79 36.79
C ASP A 473 47.39 12.14 37.09
N GLY A 474 46.47 12.55 36.20
CA GLY A 474 45.72 13.80 36.29
C GLY A 474 46.48 15.04 35.81
N THR A 475 47.70 14.88 35.29
CA THR A 475 48.37 15.96 34.56
C THR A 475 47.64 16.28 33.25
N ALA A 476 47.78 17.53 32.78
CA ALA A 476 47.13 17.94 31.55
C ALA A 476 47.66 17.15 30.36
N ALA A 477 46.77 16.70 29.48
CA ALA A 477 47.14 15.91 28.30
C ALA A 477 48.11 16.70 27.40
N GLY A 478 49.21 16.05 27.01
CA GLY A 478 50.17 16.58 26.04
C GLY A 478 49.68 16.43 24.61
N THR A 479 50.17 17.26 23.69
CA THR A 479 49.86 17.16 22.25
C THR A 479 51.14 16.86 21.49
N VAL A 480 51.19 15.71 20.82
CA VAL A 480 52.36 15.24 20.09
C VAL A 480 52.11 15.35 18.59
N THR A 481 52.98 16.10 17.90
CA THR A 481 52.89 16.32 16.45
C THR A 481 54.08 15.81 15.66
N THR A 482 55.20 15.50 16.32
CA THR A 482 56.42 14.95 15.72
C THR A 482 57.02 13.85 16.60
N PHE A 483 57.99 13.09 16.07
CA PHE A 483 58.62 12.00 16.81
C PHE A 483 59.54 12.48 17.95
N ASP A 484 59.98 13.74 17.89
CA ASP A 484 60.89 14.41 18.82
C ASP A 484 60.21 15.49 19.66
N ASP A 485 58.87 15.49 19.67
CA ASP A 485 58.05 16.41 20.46
C ASP A 485 58.39 16.28 21.95
N ALA A 486 58.43 17.40 22.69
CA ALA A 486 58.78 17.40 24.11
C ALA A 486 57.74 16.62 24.95
N ASP A 487 56.49 16.60 24.48
CA ASP A 487 55.35 15.95 25.13
C ASP A 487 55.38 14.41 25.03
N ILE A 488 56.39 13.79 24.39
CA ILE A 488 56.53 12.31 24.37
C ILE A 488 57.13 11.74 25.66
N THR A 489 57.65 12.59 26.55
CA THR A 489 58.27 12.17 27.81
C THR A 489 57.54 12.78 29.00
N HIS A 490 57.18 11.93 29.96
CA HIS A 490 56.54 12.35 31.20
C HIS A 490 57.25 11.81 32.42
N VAL A 491 57.28 12.60 33.51
CA VAL A 491 57.93 12.23 34.77
C VAL A 491 56.86 12.00 35.83
N TYR A 492 56.79 10.78 36.36
CA TYR A 492 55.85 10.43 37.42
C TYR A 492 56.42 10.75 38.80
N ALA A 493 55.65 11.46 39.62
CA ALA A 493 56.08 11.86 40.96
C ALA A 493 56.25 10.65 41.91
N SER A 494 55.42 9.63 41.75
CA SER A 494 55.41 8.41 42.56
C SER A 494 55.48 7.15 41.71
N ALA A 495 56.07 6.10 42.27
CA ALA A 495 56.00 4.76 41.73
C ALA A 495 54.55 4.27 41.63
N GLY A 496 54.28 3.40 40.66
CA GLY A 496 52.95 2.85 40.42
C GLY A 496 52.75 2.37 38.99
N ASP A 497 51.58 1.78 38.76
CA ASP A 497 51.09 1.38 37.46
C ASP A 497 50.17 2.49 36.92
N HIS A 498 50.50 3.03 35.75
CA HIS A 498 49.86 4.19 35.14
C HIS A 498 49.19 3.77 33.85
N THR A 499 47.91 4.11 33.70
CA THR A 499 47.17 3.86 32.46
C THR A 499 47.38 5.03 31.51
N ILE A 500 48.10 4.78 30.42
CA ILE A 500 48.36 5.77 29.37
C ILE A 500 47.35 5.58 28.25
N THR A 501 46.64 6.64 27.90
CA THR A 501 45.63 6.66 26.84
C THR A 501 46.05 7.64 25.74
N ILE A 502 46.21 7.13 24.52
CA ILE A 502 46.60 7.92 23.35
C ILE A 502 45.44 7.99 22.37
N SER A 503 45.05 9.21 22.00
CA SER A 503 43.96 9.49 21.05
C SER A 503 44.46 10.33 19.88
N GLY A 504 44.27 9.86 18.65
CA GLY A 504 44.73 10.53 17.43
C GLY A 504 45.53 9.60 16.52
N VAL A 505 46.45 10.16 15.74
CA VAL A 505 47.24 9.42 14.74
C VAL A 505 48.63 9.09 15.29
N VAL A 506 48.98 7.80 15.34
CA VAL A 506 50.27 7.23 15.77
C VAL A 506 50.71 6.19 14.73
N GLN A 507 51.20 6.62 13.58
CA GLN A 507 51.41 5.67 12.47
C GLN A 507 52.45 4.56 12.74
N SER A 508 53.31 4.72 13.75
CA SER A 508 54.36 3.76 14.12
C SER A 508 54.66 3.78 15.62
N TRP A 509 54.95 2.60 16.16
CA TRP A 509 55.44 2.35 17.53
C TRP A 509 56.71 1.48 17.44
N TYR A 510 57.83 1.88 18.08
CA TYR A 510 59.15 1.28 17.80
C TYR A 510 60.08 1.25 19.01
N PHE A 511 59.94 0.27 19.92
CA PHE A 511 60.87 0.15 21.06
C PHE A 511 62.25 -0.33 20.64
N ASN A 512 62.31 -1.42 19.87
CA ASN A 512 63.57 -2.08 19.49
C ASN A 512 64.54 -2.27 20.68
N SER A 513 64.03 -2.70 21.84
CA SER A 513 64.81 -2.82 23.08
C SER A 513 65.47 -1.52 23.58
N THR A 514 64.88 -0.35 23.32
CA THR A 514 65.38 0.96 23.76
C THR A 514 64.33 1.78 24.51
N GLY A 515 64.76 2.85 25.19
CA GLY A 515 63.86 3.77 25.89
C GLY A 515 63.15 3.11 27.08
N SER A 516 61.83 3.29 27.16
CA SER A 516 61.02 2.79 28.28
C SER A 516 60.42 1.39 28.07
N TYR A 517 61.01 0.56 27.20
CA TYR A 517 60.48 -0.76 26.79
C TYR A 517 60.23 -1.76 27.93
N LEU A 518 60.95 -1.68 29.06
CA LEU A 518 60.70 -2.51 30.25
C LEU A 518 59.58 -1.99 31.15
N LYS A 519 59.10 -0.77 30.91
CA LYS A 519 58.08 -0.13 31.73
C LYS A 519 56.68 -0.46 31.25
N ILE A 520 56.46 -0.72 29.97
CA ILE A 520 55.16 -1.20 29.49
C ILE A 520 54.94 -2.64 29.98
N ILE A 521 53.82 -2.86 30.67
CA ILE A 521 53.50 -4.16 31.27
C ILE A 521 52.22 -4.77 30.67
N GLU A 522 51.35 -3.95 30.09
CA GLU A 522 50.12 -4.42 29.44
C GLU A 522 49.71 -3.48 28.30
N VAL A 523 49.23 -4.05 27.20
CA VAL A 523 48.45 -3.34 26.19
C VAL A 523 47.00 -3.79 26.32
N VAL A 524 46.16 -2.89 26.83
CA VAL A 524 44.74 -3.16 27.09
C VAL A 524 43.95 -3.14 25.79
N ASP A 525 44.27 -2.20 24.91
CA ASP A 525 43.73 -2.13 23.54
C ASP A 525 44.75 -1.38 22.66
N LEU A 526 45.25 -1.99 21.58
CA LEU A 526 46.13 -1.31 20.62
C LEU A 526 45.40 -0.16 19.89
N GLY A 527 44.07 -0.13 19.92
CA GLY A 527 43.26 0.95 19.37
C GLY A 527 43.26 1.01 17.84
N ASP A 528 42.64 2.08 17.33
CA ASP A 528 42.61 2.45 15.91
C ASP A 528 43.15 3.87 15.78
N VAL A 529 44.48 3.97 15.92
CA VAL A 529 45.24 5.22 15.86
C VAL A 529 45.98 5.38 14.54
N GLY A 530 45.53 4.70 13.48
CA GLY A 530 46.09 4.83 12.14
C GLY A 530 47.44 4.12 11.92
N TRP A 531 47.62 2.94 12.52
CA TRP A 531 48.84 2.13 12.39
C TRP A 531 49.19 1.82 10.93
N THR A 532 50.44 2.08 10.55
CA THR A 532 51.00 1.70 9.23
C THR A 532 52.19 0.76 9.35
N SER A 533 52.89 0.78 10.48
CA SER A 533 53.96 -0.18 10.81
C SER A 533 53.92 -0.50 12.30
N LEU A 534 53.99 -1.79 12.61
CA LEU A 534 54.17 -2.33 13.96
C LEU A 534 55.51 -3.06 14.09
N LYS A 535 56.45 -2.74 13.19
CA LYS A 535 57.83 -3.23 13.26
C LYS A 535 58.42 -2.91 14.62
N SER A 536 58.92 -3.93 15.30
CA SER A 536 59.58 -3.86 16.60
C SER A 536 58.76 -3.11 17.68
N ALA A 537 57.43 -3.08 17.56
CA ALA A 537 56.57 -2.28 18.41
C ALA A 537 56.68 -2.63 19.90
N PHE A 538 56.77 -3.92 20.24
CA PHE A 538 56.98 -4.42 21.61
C PHE A 538 58.25 -5.27 21.72
N ASN A 539 59.22 -5.00 20.84
CA ASN A 539 60.51 -5.67 20.85
C ASN A 539 61.27 -5.38 22.16
N GLY A 540 61.64 -6.46 22.85
CA GLY A 540 62.40 -6.47 24.09
C GLY A 540 61.56 -6.27 25.34
N CYS A 541 60.24 -6.06 25.22
CA CYS A 541 59.34 -5.77 26.35
C CYS A 541 59.15 -6.99 27.25
N ALA A 542 60.21 -7.37 27.98
CA ALA A 542 60.29 -8.58 28.78
C ALA A 542 59.33 -8.58 29.98
N ASN A 543 58.80 -7.42 30.36
CA ASN A 543 57.81 -7.25 31.43
C ASN A 543 56.35 -7.18 30.91
N LEU A 544 56.12 -7.22 29.59
CA LEU A 544 54.78 -7.24 29.00
C LEU A 544 54.13 -8.60 29.30
N THR A 545 53.05 -8.61 30.08
CA THR A 545 52.35 -9.84 30.48
C THR A 545 51.08 -10.10 29.68
N ALA A 546 50.45 -9.03 29.17
CA ALA A 546 49.20 -9.08 28.45
C ALA A 546 49.16 -8.10 27.26
N PHE A 547 48.54 -8.53 26.16
CA PHE A 547 48.31 -7.73 24.98
C PHE A 547 46.93 -8.05 24.38
N SER A 548 46.18 -7.00 24.03
CA SER A 548 44.89 -7.14 23.38
C SER A 548 44.69 -6.18 22.22
N GLY A 549 44.17 -6.75 21.13
CA GLY A 549 43.38 -6.04 20.11
C GLY A 549 44.13 -4.99 19.29
N GLY A 550 43.39 -4.28 18.45
CA GLY A 550 43.89 -3.24 17.54
C GLY A 550 43.35 -3.31 16.11
N ALA A 551 43.16 -2.16 15.48
CA ALA A 551 42.91 -2.08 14.04
C ALA A 551 44.24 -2.08 13.27
N THR A 552 44.54 -3.17 12.56
CA THR A 552 45.81 -3.33 11.81
C THR A 552 45.65 -3.32 10.29
N THR A 553 44.48 -2.89 9.79
CA THR A 553 44.12 -2.93 8.35
C THR A 553 45.10 -2.22 7.43
N SER A 554 45.82 -1.20 7.90
CA SER A 554 46.79 -0.43 7.12
C SER A 554 48.25 -0.81 7.40
N VAL A 555 48.50 -1.80 8.25
CA VAL A 555 49.85 -2.23 8.64
C VAL A 555 50.46 -3.10 7.55
N THR A 556 51.68 -2.76 7.12
CA THR A 556 52.42 -3.54 6.11
C THR A 556 53.60 -4.32 6.68
N ASP A 557 54.06 -3.97 7.89
CA ASP A 557 55.25 -4.55 8.52
C ASP A 557 54.96 -4.84 10.00
N MET A 558 55.02 -6.12 10.37
CA MET A 558 54.90 -6.64 11.75
C MET A 558 56.16 -7.35 12.21
N SER A 559 57.29 -7.11 11.54
CA SER A 559 58.58 -7.70 11.90
C SER A 559 58.92 -7.42 13.37
N GLN A 560 59.31 -8.44 14.11
CA GLN A 560 59.76 -8.36 15.50
C GLN A 560 58.75 -7.72 16.47
N MET A 561 57.45 -7.68 16.13
CA MET A 561 56.44 -6.98 16.92
C MET A 561 56.45 -7.41 18.40
N PHE A 562 56.54 -8.70 18.70
CA PHE A 562 56.62 -9.29 20.04
C PHE A 562 57.96 -9.98 20.30
N TYR A 563 59.02 -9.54 19.64
CA TYR A 563 60.34 -10.14 19.82
C TYR A 563 60.80 -9.99 21.28
N GLY A 564 61.17 -11.08 21.96
CA GLY A 564 61.72 -11.05 23.31
C GLY A 564 60.72 -10.69 24.42
N THR A 565 59.40 -10.82 24.18
CA THR A 565 58.38 -10.61 25.22
C THR A 565 58.27 -11.84 26.14
N SER A 566 59.31 -12.10 26.94
CA SER A 566 59.47 -13.35 27.69
C SER A 566 58.44 -13.58 28.81
N ALA A 567 57.71 -12.55 29.25
CA ALA A 567 56.64 -12.65 30.25
C ALA A 567 55.22 -12.67 29.67
N LEU A 568 55.08 -12.58 28.35
CA LEU A 568 53.77 -12.50 27.68
C LEU A 568 53.05 -13.84 27.77
N THR A 569 51.91 -13.85 28.46
CA THR A 569 51.10 -15.06 28.69
C THR A 569 49.69 -14.93 28.14
N MET A 570 49.16 -13.70 28.06
CA MET A 570 47.85 -13.40 27.51
C MET A 570 48.00 -12.58 26.23
N LEU A 571 47.69 -13.16 25.09
CA LEU A 571 47.82 -12.52 23.78
C LEU A 571 46.54 -12.71 22.98
N ASN A 572 45.77 -11.63 22.80
CA ASN A 572 44.53 -11.63 22.03
C ASN A 572 44.71 -10.83 20.72
N LEU A 573 44.69 -11.54 19.60
CA LEU A 573 44.87 -11.00 18.24
C LEU A 573 43.62 -11.14 17.37
N SER A 574 42.47 -11.45 17.96
CA SER A 574 41.23 -11.75 17.22
C SER A 574 40.74 -10.62 16.30
N SER A 575 41.11 -9.37 16.57
CA SER A 575 40.77 -8.20 15.75
C SER A 575 41.80 -7.83 14.69
N PHE A 576 42.93 -8.53 14.62
CA PHE A 576 43.97 -8.23 13.62
C PHE A 576 43.48 -8.55 12.21
N ASN A 577 43.82 -7.66 11.27
CA ASN A 577 43.73 -7.91 9.84
C ASN A 577 45.13 -7.77 9.24
N THR A 578 45.71 -8.90 8.83
CA THR A 578 47.09 -8.97 8.32
C THR A 578 47.19 -9.07 6.80
N ALA A 579 46.10 -8.86 6.07
CA ALA A 579 46.06 -9.06 4.61
C ALA A 579 47.07 -8.20 3.83
N ASN A 580 47.44 -7.03 4.37
CA ASN A 580 48.40 -6.10 3.78
C ASN A 580 49.84 -6.27 4.30
N VAL A 581 50.06 -7.18 5.27
CA VAL A 581 51.38 -7.39 5.87
C VAL A 581 52.26 -8.19 4.93
N THR A 582 53.46 -7.68 4.64
CA THR A 582 54.45 -8.33 3.78
C THR A 582 55.62 -8.94 4.57
N ASP A 583 55.87 -8.45 5.78
CA ASP A 583 56.97 -8.94 6.64
C ASP A 583 56.46 -9.32 8.04
N MET A 584 56.67 -10.58 8.42
CA MET A 584 56.37 -11.15 9.74
C MET A 584 57.63 -11.74 10.39
N ASN A 585 58.83 -11.31 9.98
CA ASN A 585 60.06 -11.87 10.51
C ASN A 585 60.10 -11.74 12.04
N SER A 586 60.40 -12.84 12.72
CA SER A 586 60.60 -12.88 14.17
C SER A 586 59.45 -12.29 14.99
N MET A 587 58.22 -12.28 14.46
CA MET A 587 57.07 -11.60 15.08
C MET A 587 56.83 -12.04 16.52
N PHE A 588 56.92 -13.35 16.82
CA PHE A 588 56.74 -13.93 18.16
C PHE A 588 58.04 -14.51 18.74
N SER A 589 59.18 -14.14 18.16
CA SER A 589 60.46 -14.76 18.54
C SER A 589 60.82 -14.46 19.99
N GLY A 590 61.06 -15.48 20.81
CA GLY A 590 61.41 -15.33 22.23
C GLY A 590 60.22 -15.01 23.15
N ALA A 591 58.98 -15.14 22.67
CA ALA A 591 57.78 -15.10 23.51
C ALA A 591 57.63 -16.43 24.30
N SER A 592 58.63 -16.73 25.13
CA SER A 592 58.87 -18.04 25.74
C SER A 592 57.81 -18.48 26.76
N ALA A 593 56.97 -17.55 27.25
CA ALA A 593 55.91 -17.83 28.22
C ALA A 593 54.54 -18.08 27.57
N LEU A 594 54.40 -17.92 26.24
CA LEU A 594 53.14 -18.21 25.54
C LEU A 594 52.86 -19.71 25.55
N THR A 595 51.70 -20.09 26.09
CA THR A 595 51.22 -21.48 26.09
C THR A 595 50.12 -21.72 25.06
N THR A 596 49.51 -20.65 24.55
CA THR A 596 48.48 -20.68 23.49
C THR A 596 48.68 -19.49 22.56
N LEU A 597 48.34 -19.66 21.29
CA LEU A 597 48.40 -18.61 20.27
C LEU A 597 47.32 -18.86 19.21
N ASP A 598 46.34 -17.95 19.12
CA ASP A 598 45.28 -17.99 18.11
C ASP A 598 45.64 -17.05 16.95
N LEU A 599 45.77 -17.63 15.75
CA LEU A 599 46.09 -16.93 14.50
C LEU A 599 44.97 -17.10 13.46
N SER A 600 43.76 -17.49 13.88
CA SER A 600 42.64 -17.75 12.98
C SER A 600 42.24 -16.54 12.11
N SER A 601 42.50 -15.30 12.58
CA SER A 601 42.25 -14.05 11.86
C SER A 601 43.34 -13.68 10.83
N PHE A 602 44.48 -14.39 10.82
CA PHE A 602 45.63 -13.99 9.99
C PHE A 602 45.43 -14.40 8.53
N SER A 603 45.75 -13.47 7.63
CA SER A 603 45.93 -13.72 6.20
C SER A 603 47.40 -13.50 5.85
N THR A 604 48.10 -14.57 5.45
CA THR A 604 49.53 -14.52 5.10
C THR A 604 49.81 -14.47 3.61
N THR A 605 48.77 -14.29 2.78
CA THR A 605 48.86 -14.28 1.31
C THR A 605 49.87 -13.29 0.74
N SER A 606 50.11 -12.17 1.43
CA SER A 606 51.01 -11.10 0.98
C SER A 606 52.41 -11.20 1.60
N VAL A 607 52.63 -12.14 2.53
CA VAL A 607 53.86 -12.24 3.30
C VAL A 607 54.97 -12.88 2.48
N THR A 608 56.13 -12.22 2.44
CA THR A 608 57.33 -12.70 1.72
C THR A 608 58.42 -13.19 2.66
N ASN A 609 58.39 -12.81 3.94
CA ASN A 609 59.37 -13.17 4.95
C ASN A 609 58.70 -13.64 6.26
N MET A 610 58.97 -14.88 6.66
CA MET A 610 58.50 -15.48 7.93
C MET A 610 59.68 -15.99 8.77
N SER A 611 60.91 -15.53 8.50
CA SER A 611 62.10 -16.04 9.18
C SER A 611 61.99 -15.82 10.68
N GLY A 612 62.19 -16.87 11.48
CA GLY A 612 62.15 -16.80 12.93
C GLY A 612 60.79 -16.49 13.53
N MET A 613 59.68 -16.52 12.77
CA MET A 613 58.37 -16.03 13.24
C MET A 613 57.96 -16.61 14.60
N PHE A 614 58.25 -17.89 14.85
CA PHE A 614 57.97 -18.61 16.09
C PHE A 614 59.24 -19.10 16.80
N ALA A 615 60.39 -18.48 16.57
CA ALA A 615 61.63 -18.90 17.22
C ALA A 615 61.53 -18.74 18.75
N GLY A 616 61.94 -19.71 19.54
CA GLY A 616 62.00 -19.61 21.00
C GLY A 616 60.64 -19.53 21.71
N VAL A 617 59.53 -19.93 21.07
CA VAL A 617 58.22 -20.11 21.72
C VAL A 617 58.20 -21.39 22.57
N SER A 618 59.13 -21.50 23.52
CA SER A 618 59.48 -22.76 24.19
C SER A 618 58.37 -23.39 25.04
N ALA A 619 57.33 -22.65 25.41
CA ALA A 619 56.19 -23.14 26.18
C ALA A 619 54.95 -23.48 25.33
N LEU A 620 54.96 -23.18 24.02
CA LEU A 620 53.83 -23.39 23.13
C LEU A 620 53.81 -24.85 22.64
N ALA A 621 52.81 -25.61 23.07
CA ALA A 621 52.73 -27.05 22.80
C ALA A 621 52.05 -27.41 21.48
N ALA A 622 51.21 -26.52 20.93
CA ALA A 622 50.48 -26.71 19.68
C ALA A 622 50.21 -25.36 19.00
N LEU A 623 50.12 -25.39 17.67
CA LEU A 623 49.86 -24.21 16.84
C LEU A 623 49.07 -24.63 15.59
N ASP A 624 47.95 -23.97 15.34
CA ASP A 624 47.17 -24.16 14.12
C ASP A 624 47.68 -23.22 13.02
N LEU A 625 48.13 -23.81 11.91
CA LEU A 625 48.65 -23.13 10.73
C LEU A 625 47.81 -23.40 9.48
N SER A 626 46.59 -23.94 9.64
CA SER A 626 45.73 -24.34 8.52
C SER A 626 45.40 -23.17 7.57
N ASN A 627 45.30 -21.94 8.07
CA ASN A 627 45.03 -20.74 7.28
C ASN A 627 46.28 -20.11 6.63
N PHE A 628 47.49 -20.64 6.86
CA PHE A 628 48.71 -20.04 6.34
C PHE A 628 48.92 -20.37 4.86
N ASN A 629 49.08 -19.33 4.05
CA ASN A 629 49.52 -19.42 2.66
C ASN A 629 50.97 -18.95 2.56
N THR A 630 51.89 -19.87 2.28
CA THR A 630 53.33 -19.58 2.16
C THR A 630 53.84 -19.44 0.72
N SER A 631 52.94 -19.41 -0.27
CA SER A 631 53.32 -19.41 -1.69
C SER A 631 54.18 -18.22 -2.13
N ASN A 632 54.11 -17.07 -1.43
CA ASN A 632 54.94 -15.89 -1.70
C ASN A 632 56.17 -15.80 -0.79
N VAL A 633 56.32 -16.72 0.17
CA VAL A 633 57.41 -16.68 1.15
C VAL A 633 58.72 -17.14 0.52
N THR A 634 59.77 -16.35 0.72
CA THR A 634 61.12 -16.64 0.22
C THR A 634 62.09 -17.08 1.32
N ASN A 635 61.78 -16.75 2.58
CA ASN A 635 62.64 -17.05 3.73
C ASN A 635 61.83 -17.67 4.88
N LEU A 636 62.13 -18.94 5.19
CA LEU A 636 61.59 -19.71 6.31
C LEU A 636 62.67 -20.05 7.35
N SER A 637 63.86 -19.44 7.25
CA SER A 637 64.95 -19.72 8.18
C SER A 637 64.52 -19.48 9.62
N TRP A 638 64.92 -20.37 10.53
CA TRP A 638 64.68 -20.27 11.97
C TRP A 638 63.21 -20.27 12.40
N MET A 639 62.25 -20.53 11.51
CA MET A 639 60.82 -20.29 11.77
C MET A 639 60.32 -20.92 13.08
N PHE A 640 60.74 -22.15 13.40
CA PHE A 640 60.39 -22.89 14.61
C PHE A 640 61.62 -23.22 15.47
N SER A 641 62.72 -22.48 15.31
CA SER A 641 63.94 -22.74 16.08
C SER A 641 63.68 -22.56 17.59
N GLY A 642 64.12 -23.48 18.43
CA GLY A 642 63.94 -23.42 19.88
C GLY A 642 62.49 -23.57 20.34
N ALA A 643 61.57 -23.99 19.47
CA ALA A 643 60.19 -24.30 19.82
C ALA A 643 60.10 -25.66 20.53
N ALA A 644 60.70 -25.72 21.72
CA ALA A 644 61.04 -26.96 22.41
C ALA A 644 59.84 -27.78 22.90
N ALA A 645 58.63 -27.23 22.94
CA ALA A 645 57.43 -27.91 23.42
C ALA A 645 56.59 -28.57 22.30
N PHE A 646 56.83 -28.27 21.02
CA PHE A 646 56.08 -28.92 19.93
C PHE A 646 56.44 -30.39 19.83
N THR A 647 55.42 -31.26 19.86
CA THR A 647 55.57 -32.71 19.67
C THR A 647 55.32 -33.15 18.23
N ALA A 648 54.49 -32.38 17.51
CA ALA A 648 54.17 -32.49 16.09
C ALA A 648 53.77 -31.10 15.55
N LEU A 649 53.91 -30.91 14.24
CA LEU A 649 53.47 -29.72 13.50
C LEU A 649 52.81 -30.15 12.19
N ASP A 650 51.62 -29.61 11.89
CA ASP A 650 50.99 -29.79 10.59
C ASP A 650 51.45 -28.69 9.63
N LEU A 651 52.18 -29.10 8.60
CA LEU A 651 52.73 -28.22 7.56
C LEU A 651 52.19 -28.58 6.16
N SER A 652 51.09 -29.34 6.09
CA SER A 652 50.52 -29.83 4.83
C SER A 652 50.14 -28.72 3.85
N ASN A 653 49.75 -27.54 4.35
CA ASN A 653 49.40 -26.37 3.55
C ASN A 653 50.60 -25.51 3.10
N PHE A 654 51.82 -25.84 3.52
CA PHE A 654 52.99 -25.04 3.15
C PHE A 654 53.37 -25.28 1.68
N ASN A 655 53.36 -24.20 0.90
CA ASN A 655 53.93 -24.17 -0.44
C ASN A 655 55.31 -23.51 -0.39
N THR A 656 56.37 -24.31 -0.46
CA THR A 656 57.75 -23.82 -0.35
C THR A 656 58.46 -23.58 -1.68
N THR A 657 57.71 -23.56 -2.80
CA THR A 657 58.29 -23.44 -4.15
C THR A 657 59.18 -22.21 -4.32
N ASN A 658 58.86 -21.10 -3.66
CA ASN A 658 59.63 -19.84 -3.75
C ASN A 658 60.68 -19.66 -2.64
N VAL A 659 60.79 -20.61 -1.72
CA VAL A 659 61.69 -20.51 -0.57
C VAL A 659 63.13 -20.76 -1.01
N THR A 660 64.03 -19.84 -0.65
CA THR A 660 65.48 -19.97 -0.91
C THR A 660 66.28 -20.28 0.35
N ASN A 661 65.76 -19.97 1.54
CA ASN A 661 66.44 -20.20 2.81
C ASN A 661 65.53 -20.93 3.81
N MET A 662 65.98 -22.10 4.26
CA MET A 662 65.34 -22.93 5.30
C MET A 662 66.28 -23.22 6.48
N SER A 663 67.38 -22.47 6.60
CA SER A 663 68.38 -22.74 7.63
C SER A 663 67.79 -22.65 9.03
N GLY A 664 68.08 -23.63 9.89
CA GLY A 664 67.62 -23.63 11.28
C GLY A 664 66.11 -23.73 11.46
N MET A 665 65.33 -24.09 10.44
CA MET A 665 63.86 -24.04 10.50
C MET A 665 63.28 -24.78 11.72
N PHE A 666 63.87 -25.90 12.11
CA PHE A 666 63.48 -26.70 13.29
C PHE A 666 64.62 -26.86 14.30
N ASP A 667 65.65 -26.01 14.26
CA ASP A 667 66.81 -26.12 15.14
C ASP A 667 66.39 -26.04 16.61
N GLY A 668 66.73 -27.03 17.44
CA GLY A 668 66.38 -27.04 18.86
C GLY A 668 64.90 -27.31 19.17
N ALA A 669 64.13 -27.84 18.21
CA ALA A 669 62.79 -28.37 18.47
C ALA A 669 62.88 -29.74 19.18
N THR A 670 63.36 -29.73 20.43
CA THR A 670 63.81 -30.94 21.14
C THR A 670 62.72 -31.98 21.44
N SER A 671 61.45 -31.59 21.44
CA SER A 671 60.31 -32.51 21.69
C SER A 671 59.63 -33.01 20.41
N LEU A 672 60.06 -32.56 19.23
CA LEU A 672 59.44 -32.92 17.97
C LEU A 672 59.72 -34.41 17.66
N THR A 673 58.67 -35.22 17.60
CA THR A 673 58.81 -36.69 17.44
C THR A 673 58.64 -37.17 16.00
N ALA A 674 57.88 -36.41 15.21
CA ALA A 674 57.60 -36.68 13.81
C ALA A 674 57.34 -35.37 13.06
N LEU A 675 57.61 -35.38 11.76
CA LEU A 675 57.41 -34.25 10.87
C LEU A 675 57.09 -34.76 9.46
N ASP A 676 55.97 -34.30 8.90
CA ASP A 676 55.62 -34.56 7.51
C ASP A 676 56.09 -33.40 6.62
N LEU A 677 57.00 -33.70 5.69
CA LEU A 677 57.58 -32.74 4.75
C LEU A 677 57.27 -33.10 3.29
N SER A 678 56.28 -33.95 3.05
CA SER A 678 55.92 -34.42 1.70
C SER A 678 55.47 -33.28 0.78
N SER A 679 54.94 -32.18 1.32
CA SER A 679 54.54 -30.97 0.58
C SER A 679 55.71 -30.05 0.20
N PHE A 680 56.90 -30.25 0.77
CA PHE A 680 58.02 -29.32 0.60
C PHE A 680 58.64 -29.47 -0.79
N VAL A 681 58.76 -28.34 -1.49
CA VAL A 681 59.49 -28.20 -2.75
C VAL A 681 60.76 -27.42 -2.48
N THR A 682 61.92 -28.10 -2.48
CA THR A 682 63.20 -27.48 -2.11
C THR A 682 64.09 -27.07 -3.29
N SER A 683 63.58 -27.18 -4.53
CA SER A 683 64.40 -26.95 -5.74
C SER A 683 65.04 -25.56 -5.85
N ASN A 684 64.51 -24.55 -5.15
CA ASN A 684 65.09 -23.20 -5.11
C ASN A 684 65.89 -22.91 -3.82
N VAL A 685 65.97 -23.86 -2.89
CA VAL A 685 66.65 -23.68 -1.61
C VAL A 685 68.15 -23.71 -1.80
N THR A 686 68.84 -22.68 -1.30
CA THR A 686 70.30 -22.58 -1.33
C THR A 686 70.94 -22.83 0.05
N ASN A 687 70.17 -22.67 1.14
CA ASN A 687 70.68 -22.86 2.50
C ASN A 687 69.76 -23.78 3.33
N MET A 688 70.31 -24.93 3.75
CA MET A 688 69.68 -25.91 4.64
C MET A 688 70.49 -26.13 5.93
N GLY A 689 71.46 -25.27 6.22
CA GLY A 689 72.28 -25.39 7.43
C GLY A 689 71.42 -25.43 8.68
N GLN A 690 71.73 -26.32 9.61
CA GLN A 690 71.07 -26.48 10.89
C GLN A 690 69.56 -26.78 10.83
N MET A 691 68.99 -27.13 9.67
CA MET A 691 67.54 -27.27 9.49
C MET A 691 66.87 -28.16 10.55
N PHE A 692 67.52 -29.26 10.94
CA PHE A 692 67.07 -30.23 11.95
C PHE A 692 68.06 -30.36 13.10
N SER A 693 68.93 -29.36 13.31
CA SER A 693 69.90 -29.39 14.40
C SER A 693 69.17 -29.50 15.76
N SER A 694 69.73 -30.26 16.69
CA SER A 694 69.24 -30.46 18.05
C SER A 694 67.78 -30.94 18.14
N THR A 695 67.26 -31.63 17.11
CA THR A 695 65.94 -32.29 17.12
C THR A 695 66.02 -33.63 17.84
N SER A 696 66.35 -33.60 19.13
CA SER A 696 66.75 -34.78 19.91
C SER A 696 65.69 -35.87 20.08
N ALA A 697 64.41 -35.59 19.82
CA ALA A 697 63.31 -36.56 19.90
C ALA A 697 62.86 -37.12 18.54
N LEU A 698 63.39 -36.59 17.42
CA LEU A 698 62.99 -37.00 16.08
C LEU A 698 63.63 -38.36 15.76
N THR A 699 62.79 -39.38 15.52
CA THR A 699 63.27 -40.77 15.35
C THR A 699 63.44 -41.20 13.90
N ALA A 700 62.67 -40.58 13.00
CA ALA A 700 62.70 -40.80 11.56
C ALA A 700 62.32 -39.51 10.83
N LEU A 701 62.79 -39.38 9.59
CA LEU A 701 62.50 -38.24 8.74
C LEU A 701 62.49 -38.71 7.28
N ASP A 702 61.41 -38.42 6.56
CA ASP A 702 61.31 -38.66 5.12
C ASP A 702 61.75 -37.40 4.36
N LEU A 703 62.81 -37.55 3.56
CA LEU A 703 63.40 -36.49 2.74
C LEU A 703 63.35 -36.82 1.25
N SER A 704 62.55 -37.80 0.84
CA SER A 704 62.48 -38.25 -0.56
C SER A 704 62.02 -37.17 -1.55
N SER A 705 61.26 -36.16 -1.08
CA SER A 705 60.83 -35.01 -1.88
C SER A 705 61.91 -33.93 -2.07
N PHE A 706 63.01 -34.00 -1.33
CA PHE A 706 64.01 -32.93 -1.33
C PHE A 706 64.83 -32.98 -2.62
N ASN A 707 64.96 -31.81 -3.25
CA ASN A 707 65.94 -31.55 -4.29
C ASN A 707 66.99 -30.58 -3.73
N THR A 708 68.24 -31.03 -3.65
CA THR A 708 69.35 -30.25 -3.06
C THR A 708 70.32 -29.70 -4.10
N ALA A 709 70.01 -29.77 -5.41
CA ALA A 709 70.94 -29.38 -6.46
C ALA A 709 71.42 -27.92 -6.36
N ASN A 710 70.60 -27.02 -5.80
CA ASN A 710 70.94 -25.61 -5.60
C ASN A 710 71.49 -25.30 -4.20
N VAL A 711 71.57 -26.29 -3.31
CA VAL A 711 72.02 -26.09 -1.93
C VAL A 711 73.53 -25.87 -1.90
N THR A 712 73.95 -24.78 -1.27
CA THR A 712 75.37 -24.43 -1.10
C THR A 712 75.89 -24.70 0.31
N THR A 713 75.03 -24.81 1.32
CA THR A 713 75.44 -25.14 2.69
C THR A 713 74.45 -26.09 3.37
N MET A 714 75.02 -27.13 3.98
CA MET A 714 74.34 -28.12 4.83
C MET A 714 74.96 -28.16 6.24
N THR A 715 75.70 -27.12 6.61
CA THR A 715 76.40 -27.03 7.91
C THR A 715 75.47 -27.39 9.06
N GLY A 716 75.80 -28.45 9.80
CA GLY A 716 75.06 -28.91 10.97
C GLY A 716 73.61 -29.31 10.71
N MET A 717 73.20 -29.65 9.48
CA MET A 717 71.79 -29.91 9.14
C MET A 717 71.11 -30.92 10.09
N PHE A 718 71.84 -31.95 10.54
CA PHE A 718 71.34 -32.98 11.47
C PHE A 718 72.13 -33.01 12.79
N ALA A 719 72.93 -31.97 13.09
CA ALA A 719 73.79 -31.95 14.27
C ALA A 719 72.94 -32.07 15.54
N GLY A 720 73.16 -33.07 16.41
CA GLY A 720 72.40 -33.24 17.65
C GLY A 720 70.99 -33.83 17.47
N ALA A 721 70.62 -34.28 16.27
CA ALA A 721 69.42 -35.09 16.05
C ALA A 721 69.64 -36.52 16.58
N SER A 722 69.83 -36.63 17.90
CA SER A 722 70.41 -37.79 18.57
C SER A 722 69.56 -39.06 18.47
N ALA A 723 68.25 -38.94 18.28
CA ALA A 723 67.31 -40.07 18.20
C ALA A 723 67.07 -40.60 16.77
N LEU A 724 67.62 -39.95 15.74
CA LEU A 724 67.48 -40.43 14.36
C LEU A 724 68.20 -41.76 14.19
N THR A 725 67.47 -42.79 13.78
CA THR A 725 68.00 -44.15 13.61
C THR A 725 68.45 -44.43 12.17
N GLY A 726 67.85 -43.76 11.19
CA GLY A 726 68.17 -43.89 9.78
C GLY A 726 67.75 -42.66 8.97
N LEU A 727 68.44 -42.43 7.86
CA LEU A 727 68.17 -41.36 6.90
C LEU A 727 68.45 -41.88 5.48
N ASP A 728 67.48 -41.71 4.58
CA ASP A 728 67.69 -41.90 3.14
C ASP A 728 68.03 -40.56 2.51
N LEU A 729 69.27 -40.43 2.04
CA LEU A 729 69.79 -39.23 1.36
C LEU A 729 70.26 -39.54 -0.06
N SER A 730 69.77 -40.63 -0.66
CA SER A 730 70.15 -41.05 -2.01
C SER A 730 69.78 -40.04 -3.10
N ASN A 731 68.75 -39.22 -2.84
CA ASN A 731 68.31 -38.13 -3.72
C ASN A 731 69.11 -36.82 -3.59
N PHE A 732 70.07 -36.74 -2.65
CA PHE A 732 70.82 -35.51 -2.40
C PHE A 732 71.91 -35.31 -3.45
N ASP A 733 71.78 -34.25 -4.26
CA ASP A 733 72.86 -33.69 -5.06
C ASP A 733 73.67 -32.71 -4.20
N THR A 734 74.96 -33.00 -4.04
CA THR A 734 75.88 -32.22 -3.20
C THR A 734 76.93 -31.45 -4.00
N ALA A 735 76.84 -31.43 -5.34
CA ALA A 735 77.87 -30.85 -6.21
C ALA A 735 78.12 -29.35 -5.96
N ASN A 736 77.11 -28.61 -5.50
CA ASN A 736 77.19 -27.18 -5.20
C ASN A 736 77.43 -26.88 -3.70
N VAL A 737 77.48 -27.90 -2.85
CA VAL A 737 77.65 -27.74 -1.40
C VAL A 737 79.11 -27.37 -1.09
N THR A 738 79.32 -26.23 -0.45
CA THR A 738 80.65 -25.73 -0.07
C THR A 738 81.03 -26.00 1.38
N SER A 739 80.05 -26.29 2.25
CA SER A 739 80.31 -26.69 3.65
C SER A 739 79.27 -27.70 4.14
N MET A 740 79.81 -28.77 4.76
CA MET A 740 79.10 -29.81 5.50
C MET A 740 79.60 -29.85 6.95
N ASP A 741 80.15 -28.75 7.46
CA ASP A 741 80.72 -28.70 8.81
C ASP A 741 79.71 -29.21 9.83
N SER A 742 80.11 -30.14 10.70
CA SER A 742 79.26 -30.72 11.73
C SER A 742 77.95 -31.37 11.25
N LEU A 743 77.81 -31.73 9.98
CA LEU A 743 76.55 -32.19 9.36
C LEU A 743 75.81 -33.26 10.20
N PHE A 744 76.53 -34.25 10.72
CA PHE A 744 76.02 -35.34 11.55
C PHE A 744 76.64 -35.36 12.96
N ALA A 745 77.20 -34.24 13.43
CA ALA A 745 77.78 -34.17 14.77
C ALA A 745 76.74 -34.57 15.82
N TYR A 746 77.11 -35.33 16.85
CA TYR A 746 76.20 -35.76 17.92
C TYR A 746 74.96 -36.59 17.48
N THR A 747 74.98 -37.21 16.31
CA THR A 747 73.94 -38.18 15.87
C THR A 747 74.22 -39.56 16.47
N THR A 748 73.80 -39.78 17.72
CA THR A 748 74.23 -40.95 18.51
C THR A 748 73.53 -42.25 18.16
N GLU A 749 72.31 -42.20 17.59
CA GLU A 749 71.53 -43.41 17.23
C GLU A 749 71.55 -43.74 15.73
N LEU A 750 72.19 -42.93 14.88
CA LEU A 750 72.20 -43.14 13.44
C LEU A 750 73.03 -44.38 13.09
N LEU A 751 72.43 -45.36 12.39
CA LEU A 751 73.07 -46.66 12.14
C LEU A 751 73.67 -46.78 10.74
N THR A 752 73.03 -46.20 9.73
CA THR A 752 73.41 -46.36 8.32
C THR A 752 73.30 -45.05 7.57
N LEU A 753 74.23 -44.81 6.65
CA LEU A 753 74.21 -43.69 5.71
C LEU A 753 74.74 -44.13 4.35
N ASP A 754 74.01 -43.82 3.29
CA ASP A 754 74.49 -43.98 1.90
C ASP A 754 74.88 -42.61 1.32
N THR A 755 76.14 -42.51 0.89
CA THR A 755 76.75 -41.29 0.33
C THR A 755 77.38 -41.57 -1.05
N THR A 756 77.00 -42.67 -1.70
CA THR A 756 77.64 -43.15 -2.93
C THR A 756 77.58 -42.14 -4.08
N ASP A 757 76.51 -41.35 -4.16
CA ASP A 757 76.30 -40.37 -5.23
C ASP A 757 76.74 -38.94 -4.85
N TRP A 758 77.35 -38.75 -3.67
CA TRP A 758 77.74 -37.42 -3.21
C TRP A 758 79.01 -36.92 -3.90
N ASN A 759 78.99 -35.65 -4.34
CA ASN A 759 80.13 -34.95 -4.91
C ASN A 759 80.72 -33.96 -3.89
N LEU A 760 81.87 -34.33 -3.33
CA LEU A 760 82.54 -33.56 -2.27
C LEU A 760 83.56 -32.53 -2.78
N ALA A 761 83.64 -32.27 -4.08
CA ALA A 761 84.71 -31.44 -4.66
C ALA A 761 84.80 -30.03 -4.02
N LEU A 762 83.66 -29.45 -3.65
CA LEU A 762 83.61 -28.13 -3.01
C LEU A 762 83.54 -28.19 -1.47
N ALA A 763 83.12 -29.33 -0.89
CA ALA A 763 82.96 -29.51 0.55
C ALA A 763 84.10 -30.31 1.22
N SER A 764 85.17 -30.64 0.50
CA SER A 764 86.26 -31.52 1.01
C SER A 764 86.99 -30.97 2.24
N GLY A 765 86.91 -29.65 2.47
CA GLY A 765 87.49 -28.98 3.63
C GLY A 765 86.60 -28.99 4.88
N SER A 766 85.43 -29.62 4.83
CA SER A 766 84.48 -29.59 5.96
C SER A 766 85.07 -30.30 7.19
N SER A 767 84.89 -29.70 8.37
CA SER A 767 85.35 -30.24 9.65
C SER A 767 84.21 -30.84 10.46
N ASP A 768 84.58 -31.72 11.39
CA ASP A 768 83.68 -32.21 12.44
C ASP A 768 82.39 -32.90 11.98
N VAL A 769 82.32 -33.32 10.71
CA VAL A 769 81.13 -33.92 10.07
C VAL A 769 80.49 -35.02 10.92
N PHE A 770 81.30 -35.84 11.59
CA PHE A 770 80.89 -36.97 12.43
C PHE A 770 81.35 -36.84 13.89
N THR A 771 81.70 -35.64 14.36
CA THR A 771 82.19 -35.45 15.73
C THR A 771 81.14 -35.92 16.74
N GLU A 772 81.55 -36.82 17.66
CA GLU A 772 80.68 -37.43 18.69
C GLU A 772 79.42 -38.13 18.12
N SER A 773 79.47 -38.58 16.86
CA SER A 773 78.42 -39.41 16.23
C SER A 773 78.52 -40.88 16.65
N ASN A 774 77.49 -41.68 16.34
CA ASN A 774 77.46 -43.11 16.62
C ASN A 774 78.77 -43.81 16.15
N PRO A 775 79.54 -44.44 17.05
CA PRO A 775 80.78 -45.12 16.68
C PRO A 775 80.53 -46.33 15.76
N ALA A 776 79.33 -46.91 15.78
CA ALA A 776 78.92 -48.05 14.95
C ALA A 776 78.27 -47.64 13.60
N LEU A 777 78.19 -46.33 13.29
CA LEU A 777 77.62 -45.84 12.03
C LEU A 777 78.33 -46.46 10.81
N ALA A 778 77.56 -47.19 10.00
CA ALA A 778 77.99 -47.73 8.72
C ALA A 778 77.78 -46.69 7.61
N VAL A 779 78.88 -46.28 6.94
CA VAL A 779 78.82 -45.34 5.81
C VAL A 779 79.16 -46.09 4.52
N THR A 780 78.23 -46.08 3.57
CA THR A 780 78.48 -46.55 2.19
C THR A 780 78.94 -45.36 1.37
N CYS A 781 80.10 -45.47 0.70
CA CYS A 781 80.66 -44.36 -0.07
C CYS A 781 81.31 -44.85 -1.37
N ASN A 782 81.42 -43.96 -2.35
CA ASN A 782 82.02 -44.28 -3.64
C ASN A 782 83.55 -44.40 -3.51
N GLN A 783 84.09 -45.59 -3.76
CA GLN A 783 85.55 -45.86 -3.71
C GLN A 783 86.33 -45.16 -4.85
N GLY A 784 85.67 -44.34 -5.69
CA GLY A 784 86.20 -43.76 -6.94
C GLY A 784 86.55 -42.27 -6.94
N GLY A 785 86.40 -41.53 -5.83
CA GLY A 785 86.70 -40.08 -5.76
C GLY A 785 87.55 -39.69 -4.53
N PRO A 786 88.31 -38.57 -4.56
CA PRO A 786 89.18 -38.18 -3.46
C PRO A 786 88.39 -37.85 -2.17
N PRO A 787 88.91 -38.21 -0.97
CA PRO A 787 90.20 -38.87 -0.77
C PRO A 787 90.10 -40.37 -1.04
N ALA A 788 91.06 -40.89 -1.80
CA ALA A 788 91.25 -42.31 -2.12
C ALA A 788 91.64 -43.17 -0.89
N SER A 789 91.17 -42.80 0.32
CA SER A 789 91.51 -43.39 1.61
C SER A 789 90.52 -44.45 2.09
N GLY A 790 89.48 -44.76 1.32
CA GLY A 790 88.40 -45.65 1.75
C GLY A 790 87.66 -45.12 2.98
N SER A 791 87.68 -43.80 3.19
CA SER A 791 87.02 -43.13 4.32
C SER A 791 86.33 -41.84 3.89
N PHE A 792 85.15 -41.59 4.46
CA PHE A 792 84.31 -40.42 4.25
C PHE A 792 84.38 -39.55 5.52
N PHE A 793 85.03 -38.38 5.44
CA PHE A 793 85.33 -37.48 6.58
C PHE A 793 85.84 -38.20 7.85
N GLY A 794 86.75 -39.17 7.69
CA GLY A 794 87.36 -39.92 8.79
C GLY A 794 86.60 -41.18 9.24
N LYS A 795 85.38 -41.43 8.77
CA LYS A 795 84.66 -42.71 8.95
C LYS A 795 85.04 -43.68 7.84
N ALA A 796 85.33 -44.94 8.16
CA ALA A 796 85.65 -45.95 7.15
C ALA A 796 84.41 -46.27 6.29
N CYS A 797 84.60 -46.36 4.98
CA CYS A 797 83.54 -46.78 4.07
C CYS A 797 83.40 -48.31 4.07
N GLN A 798 82.16 -48.80 4.06
CA GLN A 798 81.84 -50.23 3.96
C GLN A 798 81.76 -50.74 2.53
#